data_AF-S9Q0H4-F1
#
_entry.id   AF-S9Q0H4-F1
#
_cell.length_a   1.000
_cell.length_b   1.000
_cell.length_c   1.000
_cell.angle_alpha   90.00
_cell.angle_beta   90.00
_cell.angle_gamma   90.00
#
_symmetry.space_group_name_H-M   'P 1'
#
loop_
_entity.id
_entity.type
_entity.pdbx_description
1 polymer ?
#
loop_
_entity_poly.entity_id
_entity_poly.type
_entity_poly.pdbx_seq_one_letter_code
_entity_poly.pdbx_strand_id
1 'polypeptide(L)'
;MNTTVPVNEEISRPLEESLVICKQSSRLMQKNLQTGKLMDAFRNCSISLVEMRNNDLSPKQYYELYMYTTETLRRLGDALLETHLNGTHHLMDLYELVQYAGSVLPRLYLMITVGSAYLETPKALVKEIMNDLIDMCAGVQHPLRGLFLRHYLLTQTRKGLPQDPDHDNADPTKGTLMDSVRFLLLNFTEMNKLWVRIQHLGPMKDYVRRTQERNELKVLVGLNLVRLSQLNFNLDTYKNEILPAIVEQIIECRDPLAQEYLSEVVCQVFPDEMHLETLDIYFNTIMKLNRGVKLTPLVICMVNRLTAYVQRECEAEASDREGSVNQTMQNLSLEDQSSGFENKICPGDKVISPSLAIQEVLWTYIVDVINARNGIALGDIVQILSSILNFFLQCYPYQTQYADRVFQLINERILQQASFQTELKEKSLQKSLYSILVLPIVSFPSFSYCLNLPNFLPVFRAQPNNIRYDIAKLILDKIIEKEQLISDLKDVQELFGVISVIIKNNGNDTVEDLKTIAILVHYLYNEDPQVQIEILRCLKDNFVQAGENVKYLLPVVVNKCIFLAREFRLFKCVDWAEKVRVLWDFVNACIVILYNHGDSAELSLVLYLFAAEMADIENYPDFAYEFFTQAFTIYEESALDSRLQYQQLLMITGKLQKTRNFSVDDYDTLITKCTLYASKLLKKPDQCRGILHASHLWWQNETTEETVIFRDPKRVLECLQKSLKIADSCMDQITSLKLFINILEQYFYYYDQRCDSILAKHIGGLIDLTEQNMRSLLASSPNDLIANDPNAYASSIWETVGGFSVDNLRNHLEKTTDLAAKRSEDERWARIFST
;
A
#
# COMPACT_ATOMS: atom_id res chain seq x y z
N MET A 1 64.77 18.39 32.87
CA MET A 1 64.14 19.05 34.03
C MET A 1 63.18 18.05 34.65
N ASN A 2 63.49 17.63 35.88
CA ASN A 2 62.64 16.74 36.68
C ASN A 2 61.40 17.52 37.12
N THR A 3 60.26 17.27 36.49
CA THR A 3 58.95 17.61 37.05
C THR A 3 58.32 16.33 37.59
N THR A 4 58.74 15.96 38.80
CA THR A 4 57.88 15.15 39.66
C THR A 4 56.65 15.98 39.96
N VAL A 5 55.56 15.72 39.24
CA VAL A 5 54.25 16.30 39.54
C VAL A 5 53.87 15.83 40.95
N PRO A 6 53.68 16.74 41.92
CA PRO A 6 53.31 16.35 43.29
C PRO A 6 51.91 15.71 43.31
N VAL A 7 51.73 14.79 44.27
CA VAL A 7 50.66 13.78 44.33
C VAL A 7 49.23 14.37 44.50
N ASN A 8 49.10 15.64 44.88
CA ASN A 8 47.87 16.22 45.47
C ASN A 8 47.26 17.47 44.79
N GLU A 9 47.71 17.91 43.62
CA GLU A 9 47.00 19.01 42.92
C GLU A 9 45.88 18.46 42.01
N GLU A 10 44.70 19.06 42.11
CA GLU A 10 43.62 18.88 41.12
C GLU A 10 44.12 19.43 39.78
N ILE A 11 44.36 18.53 38.81
CA ILE A 11 44.86 18.94 37.49
C ILE A 11 43.68 19.51 36.71
N SER A 12 43.62 20.83 36.61
CA SER A 12 42.68 21.59 35.76
C SER A 12 43.40 22.03 34.48
N ARG A 13 43.47 21.17 33.46
CA ARG A 13 44.08 21.50 32.16
C ARG A 13 43.09 21.36 31.01
N PRO A 14 43.18 22.18 29.95
CA PRO A 14 42.40 21.95 28.75
C PRO A 14 42.83 20.65 28.05
N LEU A 15 41.89 20.04 27.32
CA LEU A 15 42.11 18.75 26.65
C LEU A 15 43.36 18.73 25.75
N GLU A 16 43.60 19.81 25.01
CA GLU A 16 44.71 19.91 24.05
C GLU A 16 46.08 19.74 24.75
N GLU A 17 46.25 20.36 25.92
CA GLU A 17 47.48 20.27 26.69
C GLU A 17 47.68 18.85 27.25
N SER A 18 46.63 18.25 27.81
CA SER A 18 46.68 16.86 28.30
C SER A 18 46.98 15.88 27.17
N LEU A 19 46.43 16.09 25.96
CA LEU A 19 46.74 15.26 24.79
C LEU A 19 48.19 15.42 24.31
N VAL A 20 48.76 16.63 24.37
CA VAL A 20 50.16 16.85 24.01
C VAL A 20 51.08 16.10 24.98
N ILE A 21 50.80 16.16 26.28
CA ILE A 21 51.56 15.44 27.31
C ILE A 21 51.47 13.92 27.07
N CYS A 22 50.26 13.38 26.88
CA CYS A 22 50.06 11.97 26.60
C CYS A 22 50.80 11.52 25.31
N LYS A 23 50.82 12.37 24.27
CA LYS A 23 51.55 12.09 23.02
C LYS A 23 53.06 12.04 23.22
N GLN A 24 53.60 12.95 24.01
CA GLN A 24 55.03 12.97 24.33
C GLN A 24 55.42 11.75 25.18
N SER A 25 54.64 11.43 26.22
CA SER A 25 54.91 10.28 27.08
C SER A 25 54.77 8.95 26.33
N SER A 26 53.81 8.84 25.41
CA SER A 26 53.64 7.64 24.57
C SER A 26 54.85 7.40 23.64
N ARG A 27 55.37 8.44 22.98
CA ARG A 27 56.57 8.32 22.14
C ARG A 27 57.79 7.89 22.96
N LEU A 28 57.96 8.45 24.15
CA LEU A 28 59.04 8.09 25.07
C LEU A 28 58.88 6.65 25.60
N MET A 29 57.65 6.23 25.90
CA MET A 29 57.34 4.85 26.27
C MET A 29 57.74 3.88 25.15
N GLN A 30 57.34 4.12 23.90
CA GLN A 30 57.67 3.25 22.77
C GLN A 30 59.19 3.11 22.57
N LYS A 31 59.93 4.21 22.67
CA LYS A 31 61.40 4.18 22.59
C LYS A 31 62.02 3.37 23.74
N ASN A 32 61.45 3.46 24.94
CA ASN A 32 61.91 2.70 26.10
C ASN A 32 61.58 1.20 26.00
N LEU A 33 60.43 0.85 25.41
CA LEU A 33 60.07 -0.54 25.13
C LEU A 33 61.03 -1.17 24.10
N GLN A 34 61.36 -0.46 23.02
CA GLN A 34 62.34 -0.93 22.03
C GLN A 34 63.75 -1.12 22.62
N THR A 35 64.09 -0.39 23.67
CA THR A 35 65.40 -0.49 24.34
C THR A 35 65.39 -1.45 25.54
N GLY A 36 64.27 -2.15 25.80
CA GLY A 36 64.14 -3.12 26.88
C GLY A 36 64.03 -2.53 28.30
N LYS A 37 63.87 -1.20 28.43
CA LYS A 37 63.75 -0.52 29.73
C LYS A 37 62.30 -0.44 30.20
N LEU A 38 61.79 -1.55 30.74
CA LEU A 38 60.40 -1.67 31.18
C LEU A 38 60.00 -0.69 32.30
N MET A 39 60.88 -0.46 33.29
CA MET A 39 60.59 0.46 34.41
C MET A 39 60.41 1.91 33.95
N ASP A 40 61.26 2.37 33.03
CA ASP A 40 61.14 3.70 32.46
C ASP A 40 59.92 3.81 31.53
N ALA A 41 59.51 2.70 30.90
CA ALA A 41 58.26 2.63 30.15
C ALA A 41 57.04 2.76 31.07
N PHE A 42 56.99 2.04 32.19
CA PHE A 42 55.93 2.16 33.20
C PHE A 42 55.85 3.56 33.80
N ARG A 43 56.99 4.20 34.07
CA ARG A 43 57.04 5.58 34.55
C ARG A 43 56.41 6.56 33.55
N ASN A 44 56.75 6.43 32.26
CA ASN A 44 56.18 7.27 31.21
C ASN A 44 54.68 7.00 31.00
N CYS A 45 54.23 5.75 31.13
CA CYS A 45 52.81 5.41 31.14
C CYS A 45 52.09 6.06 32.32
N SER A 46 52.68 5.99 33.52
CA SER A 46 52.08 6.60 34.70
C SER A 46 51.90 8.10 34.55
N ILE A 47 52.82 8.80 33.88
CA ILE A 47 52.66 10.24 33.59
C ILE A 47 51.44 10.48 32.70
N SER A 48 51.25 9.65 31.66
CA SER A 48 50.07 9.73 30.78
C SER A 48 48.77 9.45 31.54
N LEU A 49 48.76 8.48 32.46
CA LEU A 49 47.58 8.07 33.22
C LEU A 49 47.21 9.06 34.33
N VAL A 50 48.16 9.87 34.80
CA VAL A 50 47.87 10.94 35.76
C VAL A 50 46.95 12.00 35.15
N GLU A 51 47.05 12.26 33.84
CA GLU A 51 46.17 13.21 33.13
C GLU A 51 44.69 12.78 33.13
N MET A 52 44.40 11.47 33.29
CA MET A 52 43.03 10.95 33.44
C MET A 52 42.39 11.35 34.80
N ARG A 53 43.14 11.99 35.69
CA ARG A 53 42.62 12.56 36.95
C ARG A 53 42.06 13.98 36.78
N ASN A 54 41.95 14.49 35.56
CA ASN A 54 41.38 15.81 35.32
C ASN A 54 39.85 15.78 35.56
N ASN A 55 39.35 16.72 36.37
CA ASN A 55 37.93 16.84 36.73
C ASN A 55 37.13 17.75 35.80
N ASP A 56 37.79 18.63 35.04
CA ASP A 56 37.14 19.68 34.27
C ASP A 56 36.70 19.21 32.87
N LEU A 57 37.13 18.02 32.47
CA LEU A 57 36.81 17.46 31.16
C LEU A 57 35.35 17.02 31.10
N SER A 58 34.65 17.44 30.04
CA SER A 58 33.36 16.85 29.69
C SER A 58 33.51 15.36 29.35
N PRO A 59 32.44 14.55 29.46
CA PRO A 59 32.51 13.12 29.13
C PRO A 59 33.05 12.81 27.73
N LYS A 60 32.76 13.64 26.73
CA LYS A 60 33.31 13.52 25.37
C LYS A 60 34.82 13.75 25.32
N GLN A 61 35.27 14.84 25.93
CA GLN A 61 36.70 15.16 26.00
C GLN A 61 37.46 14.09 26.79
N TYR A 62 36.86 13.59 27.87
CA TYR A 62 37.41 12.48 28.63
C TYR A 62 37.45 11.19 27.81
N TYR A 63 36.44 10.91 26.99
CA TYR A 63 36.42 9.77 26.08
C TYR A 63 37.55 9.84 25.03
N GLU A 64 37.83 11.02 24.46
CA GLU A 64 38.95 11.19 23.52
C GLU A 64 40.30 10.89 24.19
N LEU A 65 40.51 11.41 25.40
CA LEU A 65 41.71 11.11 26.19
C LEU A 65 41.79 9.63 26.58
N TYR A 66 40.65 9.03 26.93
CA TYR A 66 40.52 7.60 27.24
C TYR A 66 40.88 6.72 26.04
N MET A 67 40.41 7.04 24.84
CA MET A 67 40.70 6.27 23.63
C MET A 67 42.19 6.33 23.30
N TYR A 68 42.81 7.51 23.43
CA TYR A 68 44.24 7.66 23.23
C TYR A 68 45.04 6.83 24.25
N THR A 69 44.75 6.98 25.54
CA THR A 69 45.46 6.26 26.61
C THR A 69 45.27 4.74 26.50
N THR A 70 44.07 4.26 26.18
CA THR A 70 43.78 2.84 25.95
C THR A 70 44.62 2.25 24.81
N GLU A 71 44.79 2.97 23.71
CA GLU A 71 45.65 2.55 22.60
C GLU A 71 47.13 2.47 23.02
N THR A 72 47.59 3.42 23.84
CA THR A 72 48.96 3.36 24.38
C THR A 72 49.18 2.17 25.31
N LEU A 73 48.18 1.86 26.15
CA LEU A 73 48.23 0.72 27.06
C LEU A 73 48.13 -0.62 26.35
N ARG A 74 47.39 -0.72 25.24
CA ARG A 74 47.34 -1.94 24.44
C ARG A 74 48.71 -2.31 23.90
N ARG A 75 49.44 -1.34 23.34
CA ARG A 75 50.81 -1.52 22.85
C ARG A 75 51.78 -1.94 23.96
N LEU A 76 51.55 -1.45 25.18
CA LEU A 76 52.31 -1.89 26.36
C LEU A 76 51.97 -3.35 26.70
N GLY A 77 50.68 -3.72 26.70
CA GLY A 77 50.22 -5.08 26.95
C GLY A 77 50.81 -6.11 25.97
N ASP A 78 50.77 -5.79 24.66
CA ASP A 78 51.35 -6.66 23.62
C ASP A 78 52.85 -6.87 23.83
N ALA A 79 53.59 -5.79 24.12
CA ALA A 79 55.02 -5.86 24.42
C ALA A 79 55.33 -6.67 25.69
N LEU A 80 54.48 -6.56 26.72
CA LEU A 80 54.63 -7.34 27.95
C LEU A 80 54.43 -8.84 27.69
N LEU A 81 53.43 -9.20 26.89
CA LEU A 81 53.17 -10.59 26.52
C LEU A 81 54.33 -11.18 25.69
N GLU A 82 54.87 -10.44 24.72
CA GLU A 82 56.07 -10.83 23.98
C GLU A 82 57.28 -11.04 24.91
N THR A 83 57.52 -10.13 25.86
CA THR A 83 58.64 -10.29 26.81
C THR A 83 58.47 -11.49 27.73
N HIS A 84 57.24 -11.83 28.11
CA HIS A 84 56.96 -13.00 28.93
C HIS A 84 57.17 -14.30 28.17
N LEU A 85 56.70 -14.37 26.92
CA LEU A 85 56.92 -15.53 26.04
C LEU A 85 58.42 -15.76 25.77
N ASN A 86 59.20 -14.68 25.71
CA ASN A 86 60.66 -14.73 25.58
C ASN A 86 61.38 -15.13 26.89
N GLY A 87 60.66 -15.30 28.01
CA GLY A 87 61.18 -15.79 29.28
C GLY A 87 62.02 -14.80 30.08
N THR A 88 62.06 -13.52 29.71
CA THR A 88 62.95 -12.53 30.35
C THR A 88 62.43 -12.02 31.69
N HIS A 89 61.10 -11.92 31.86
CA HIS A 89 60.45 -11.50 33.11
C HIS A 89 59.18 -12.31 33.39
N HIS A 90 58.96 -12.65 34.67
CA HIS A 90 57.73 -13.30 35.12
C HIS A 90 56.64 -12.24 35.35
N LEU A 91 55.46 -12.44 34.76
CA LEU A 91 54.35 -11.49 34.84
C LEU A 91 53.79 -11.31 36.26
N MET A 92 53.95 -12.31 37.13
CA MET A 92 53.50 -12.24 38.54
C MET A 92 54.27 -11.16 39.32
N ASP A 93 55.60 -11.12 39.17
CA ASP A 93 56.43 -10.10 39.83
C ASP A 93 56.11 -8.69 39.28
N LEU A 94 55.77 -8.60 37.99
CA LEU A 94 55.33 -7.36 37.37
C LEU A 94 53.95 -6.93 37.87
N TYR A 95 53.05 -7.88 38.17
CA TYR A 95 51.74 -7.59 38.74
C TYR A 95 51.87 -6.97 40.12
N GLU A 96 52.77 -7.49 40.97
CA GLU A 96 53.09 -6.88 42.27
C GLU A 96 53.78 -5.51 42.09
N LEU A 97 54.75 -5.42 41.18
CA LEU A 97 55.57 -4.22 41.01
C LEU A 97 54.74 -2.99 40.60
N VAL A 98 53.75 -3.21 39.73
CA VAL A 98 52.86 -2.14 39.27
C VAL A 98 51.98 -1.58 40.41
N GLN A 99 51.73 -2.35 41.47
CA GLN A 99 50.95 -1.90 42.63
C GLN A 99 51.68 -0.83 43.45
N TYR A 100 53.00 -0.71 43.34
CA TYR A 100 53.78 0.35 44.00
C TYR A 100 53.54 1.75 43.42
N ALA A 101 52.81 1.88 42.30
CA ALA A 101 52.43 3.19 41.77
C ALA A 101 51.62 3.99 42.81
N GLY A 102 52.08 5.20 43.18
CA GLY A 102 51.51 5.96 44.30
C GLY A 102 50.08 6.47 44.09
N SER A 103 49.64 6.67 42.85
CA SER A 103 48.29 7.12 42.52
C SER A 103 47.40 5.95 42.11
N VAL A 104 46.17 5.92 42.63
CA VAL A 104 45.22 4.80 42.44
C VAL A 104 44.85 4.58 40.97
N LEU A 105 44.61 5.64 40.20
CA LEU A 105 44.15 5.50 38.82
C LEU A 105 45.23 4.89 37.90
N PRO A 106 46.48 5.43 37.84
CA PRO A 106 47.57 4.77 37.12
C PRO A 106 47.83 3.34 37.58
N ARG A 107 47.77 3.10 38.89
CA ARG A 107 47.96 1.76 39.47
C ARG A 107 46.97 0.76 38.87
N LEU A 108 45.68 1.07 38.90
CA LEU A 108 44.64 0.15 38.42
C LEU A 108 44.71 -0.08 36.92
N TYR A 109 44.94 0.94 36.10
CA TYR A 109 45.07 0.77 34.65
C TYR A 109 46.27 -0.13 34.29
N LEU A 110 47.42 0.08 34.93
CA LEU A 110 48.58 -0.77 34.71
C LEU A 110 48.38 -2.19 35.26
N MET A 111 47.73 -2.32 36.43
CA MET A 111 47.41 -3.62 37.03
C MET A 111 46.47 -4.42 36.13
N ILE A 112 45.48 -3.78 35.52
CA ILE A 112 44.59 -4.40 34.52
C ILE A 112 45.39 -4.81 33.27
N THR A 113 46.33 -4.00 32.78
CA THR A 113 47.16 -4.41 31.62
C THR A 113 47.99 -5.65 31.88
N VAL A 114 48.67 -5.70 33.03
CA VAL A 114 49.52 -6.84 33.40
C VAL A 114 48.65 -8.05 33.73
N GLY A 115 47.56 -7.85 34.47
CA GLY A 115 46.59 -8.90 34.81
C GLY A 115 45.98 -9.51 33.55
N SER A 116 45.57 -8.70 32.58
CA SER A 116 45.05 -9.18 31.30
C SER A 116 46.10 -9.97 30.50
N ALA A 117 47.33 -9.47 30.41
CA ALA A 117 48.41 -10.19 29.74
C ALA A 117 48.70 -11.53 30.44
N TYR A 118 48.54 -11.60 31.76
CA TYR A 118 48.69 -12.83 32.53
C TYR A 118 47.53 -13.81 32.30
N LEU A 119 46.28 -13.33 32.20
CA LEU A 119 45.11 -14.16 31.88
C LEU A 119 45.22 -14.87 30.53
N GLU A 120 45.97 -14.31 29.57
CA GLU A 120 46.24 -14.95 28.28
C GLU A 120 47.25 -16.12 28.37
N THR A 121 47.92 -16.29 29.51
CA THR A 121 48.90 -17.37 29.70
C THR A 121 48.26 -18.66 30.24
N PRO A 122 48.71 -19.85 29.80
CA PRO A 122 48.08 -21.13 30.14
C PRO A 122 48.28 -21.57 31.60
N LYS A 123 49.19 -20.93 32.35
CA LYS A 123 49.50 -21.25 33.77
C LYS A 123 48.82 -20.29 34.76
N ALA A 124 47.90 -19.44 34.29
CA ALA A 124 47.33 -18.38 35.10
C ALA A 124 46.27 -18.87 36.09
N LEU A 125 46.28 -18.27 37.30
CA LEU A 125 45.20 -18.38 38.29
C LEU A 125 44.07 -17.41 37.94
N VAL A 126 43.28 -17.77 36.92
CA VAL A 126 42.29 -16.89 36.29
C VAL A 126 41.26 -16.37 37.30
N LYS A 127 40.73 -17.26 38.15
CA LYS A 127 39.68 -16.93 39.13
C LYS A 127 40.13 -15.91 40.17
N GLU A 128 41.32 -16.10 40.73
CA GLU A 128 41.84 -15.24 41.81
C GLU A 128 42.12 -13.83 41.29
N ILE A 129 42.74 -13.72 40.11
CA ILE A 129 43.05 -12.42 39.50
C ILE A 129 41.80 -11.70 39.04
N MET A 130 40.81 -12.42 38.51
CA MET A 130 39.53 -11.80 38.14
C MET A 130 38.81 -11.19 39.36
N ASN A 131 38.77 -11.92 40.48
CA ASN A 131 38.20 -11.40 41.72
C ASN A 131 39.01 -10.22 42.27
N ASP A 132 40.34 -10.33 42.32
CA ASP A 132 41.23 -9.27 42.79
C ASP A 132 41.10 -8.00 41.93
N LEU A 133 41.09 -8.11 40.59
CA LEU A 133 40.91 -6.98 39.69
C LEU A 133 39.58 -6.26 39.92
N ILE A 134 38.48 -6.98 40.14
CA ILE A 134 37.17 -6.37 40.44
C ILE A 134 37.17 -5.70 41.81
N ASP A 135 37.67 -6.38 42.83
CA ASP A 135 37.70 -5.88 44.21
C ASP A 135 38.57 -4.62 44.31
N MET A 136 39.71 -4.61 43.63
CA MET A 136 40.58 -3.44 43.56
C MET A 136 39.97 -2.29 42.74
N CYS A 137 39.20 -2.60 41.69
CA CYS A 137 38.43 -1.58 40.96
C CYS A 137 37.33 -0.94 41.81
N ALA A 138 36.88 -1.57 42.89
CA ALA A 138 35.94 -0.96 43.84
C ALA A 138 36.55 0.26 44.57
N GLY A 139 37.87 0.43 44.55
CA GLY A 139 38.55 1.61 45.11
C GLY A 139 38.21 2.94 44.39
N VAL A 140 37.72 2.92 43.14
CA VAL A 140 37.40 4.13 42.37
C VAL A 140 35.90 4.38 42.35
N GLN A 141 35.43 5.23 43.28
CA GLN A 141 34.01 5.56 43.42
C GLN A 141 33.55 6.77 42.60
N HIS A 142 34.48 7.48 41.96
CA HIS A 142 34.15 8.62 41.08
C HIS A 142 33.46 8.11 39.80
N PRO A 143 32.23 8.54 39.45
CA PRO A 143 31.47 7.93 38.37
C PRO A 143 32.12 7.91 36.99
N LEU A 144 32.64 9.06 36.51
CA LEU A 144 33.23 9.12 35.17
C LEU A 144 34.46 8.21 35.06
N ARG A 145 35.43 8.41 35.96
CA ARG A 145 36.68 7.62 36.03
C ARG A 145 36.42 6.13 36.25
N GLY A 146 35.52 5.79 37.17
CA GLY A 146 35.17 4.41 37.49
C GLY A 146 34.48 3.70 36.32
N LEU A 147 33.58 4.38 35.59
CA LEU A 147 32.95 3.84 34.39
C LEU A 147 33.98 3.53 33.30
N PHE A 148 34.88 4.46 33.00
CA PHE A 148 35.92 4.24 31.98
C PHE A 148 36.96 3.20 32.40
N LEU A 149 37.31 3.13 33.69
CA LEU A 149 38.20 2.10 34.21
C LEU A 149 37.57 0.71 34.12
N ARG A 150 36.29 0.58 34.49
CA ARG A 150 35.56 -0.69 34.40
C ARG A 150 35.26 -1.09 32.96
N HIS A 151 35.02 -0.13 32.07
CA HIS A 151 34.95 -0.36 30.64
C HIS A 151 36.30 -0.83 30.07
N TYR A 152 37.40 -0.28 30.55
CA TYR A 152 38.74 -0.73 30.21
C TYR A 152 39.00 -2.17 30.66
N LEU A 153 38.66 -2.49 31.92
CA LEU A 153 38.70 -3.85 32.46
C LEU A 153 37.95 -4.82 31.54
N LEU A 154 36.68 -4.51 31.20
CA LEU A 154 35.85 -5.31 30.31
C LEU A 154 36.47 -5.51 28.91
N THR A 155 37.18 -4.50 28.40
CA THR A 155 37.80 -4.56 27.08
C THR A 155 39.05 -5.44 27.08
N GLN A 156 39.87 -5.34 28.12
CA GLN A 156 41.11 -6.10 28.24
C GLN A 156 40.84 -7.57 28.56
N THR A 157 39.92 -7.88 29.48
CA THR A 157 39.66 -9.28 29.88
C THR A 157 38.98 -10.12 28.80
N ARG A 158 38.58 -9.55 27.66
CA ARG A 158 37.84 -10.26 26.59
C ARG A 158 38.48 -11.59 26.18
N LYS A 159 39.80 -11.63 26.02
CA LYS A 159 40.54 -12.82 25.56
C LYS A 159 40.83 -13.82 26.68
N GLY A 160 40.80 -13.37 27.93
CA GLY A 160 41.16 -14.15 29.11
C GLY A 160 39.99 -14.77 29.86
N LEU A 161 38.74 -14.55 29.40
CA LEU A 161 37.55 -15.11 30.04
C LEU A 161 37.35 -16.59 29.64
N PRO A 162 37.10 -17.50 30.60
CA PRO A 162 36.63 -18.86 30.33
C PRO A 162 35.32 -18.85 29.52
N GLN A 163 35.31 -19.54 28.37
CA GLN A 163 34.17 -19.59 27.42
C GLN A 163 33.59 -21.00 27.21
N ASP A 164 34.35 -22.07 27.46
CA ASP A 164 33.90 -23.43 27.13
C ASP A 164 33.05 -24.03 28.26
N PRO A 165 31.85 -24.59 27.94
CA PRO A 165 31.02 -25.30 28.91
C PRO A 165 31.62 -26.65 29.35
N ASP A 166 32.46 -27.28 28.51
CA ASP A 166 32.87 -28.69 28.64
C ASP A 166 34.15 -28.93 29.47
N HIS A 167 34.66 -27.92 30.17
CA HIS A 167 35.81 -28.07 31.07
C HIS A 167 35.41 -28.33 32.54
N ASP A 168 34.34 -29.11 32.76
CA ASP A 168 34.02 -29.62 34.10
C ASP A 168 35.10 -30.56 34.68
N ASN A 169 36.05 -31.01 33.85
CA ASN A 169 37.19 -31.82 34.27
C ASN A 169 38.53 -31.33 33.67
N ALA A 170 39.13 -30.25 34.18
CA ALA A 170 40.60 -30.06 34.22
C ALA A 170 41.01 -28.78 34.97
N ASP A 171 41.74 -28.97 36.07
CA ASP A 171 42.46 -27.99 36.90
C ASP A 171 41.65 -26.91 37.67
N PRO A 172 41.73 -26.86 39.03
CA PRO A 172 41.10 -25.80 39.84
C PRO A 172 41.69 -24.40 39.59
N THR A 173 42.72 -24.29 38.74
CA THR A 173 43.37 -23.05 38.35
C THR A 173 42.66 -22.35 37.17
N LYS A 174 41.88 -23.09 36.36
CA LYS A 174 41.09 -22.55 35.25
C LYS A 174 39.66 -22.34 35.72
N GLY A 175 39.24 -21.07 35.87
CA GLY A 175 37.90 -20.71 36.34
C GLY A 175 36.77 -21.25 35.44
N THR A 176 35.57 -21.39 35.99
CA THR A 176 34.40 -21.92 35.27
C THR A 176 33.69 -20.81 34.47
N LEU A 177 32.89 -21.16 33.47
CA LEU A 177 31.96 -20.25 32.78
C LEU A 177 31.13 -19.41 33.77
N MET A 178 30.67 -20.02 34.87
CA MET A 178 29.92 -19.33 35.92
C MET A 178 30.72 -18.26 36.67
N ASP A 179 32.05 -18.42 36.79
CA ASP A 179 32.90 -17.38 37.36
C ASP A 179 33.00 -16.18 36.39
N SER A 180 33.06 -16.42 35.07
CA SER A 180 32.97 -15.36 34.05
C SER A 180 31.64 -14.60 34.13
N VAL A 181 30.53 -15.32 34.27
CA VAL A 181 29.19 -14.72 34.40
C VAL A 181 29.10 -13.85 35.65
N ARG A 182 29.53 -14.37 36.81
CA ARG A 182 29.55 -13.61 38.08
C ARG A 182 30.42 -12.37 38.00
N PHE A 183 31.61 -12.48 37.41
CA PHE A 183 32.53 -11.37 37.18
C PHE A 183 31.86 -10.26 36.36
N LEU A 184 31.23 -10.61 35.23
CA LEU A 184 30.56 -9.65 34.35
C LEU A 184 29.32 -9.02 35.01
N LEU A 185 28.52 -9.80 35.75
CA LEU A 185 27.35 -9.30 36.48
C LEU A 185 27.73 -8.35 37.60
N LEU A 186 28.81 -8.64 38.34
CA LEU A 186 29.32 -7.75 39.39
C LEU A 186 29.87 -6.45 38.79
N ASN A 187 30.59 -6.54 37.68
CA ASN A 187 31.07 -5.34 36.97
C ASN A 187 29.90 -4.50 36.42
N PHE A 188 28.89 -5.15 35.85
CA PHE A 188 27.65 -4.50 35.40
C PHE A 188 26.93 -3.78 36.54
N THR A 189 26.78 -4.44 37.68
CA THR A 189 26.13 -3.89 38.88
C THR A 189 26.83 -2.62 39.35
N GLU A 190 28.16 -2.66 39.47
CA GLU A 190 28.94 -1.49 39.89
C GLU A 190 28.94 -0.37 38.83
N MET A 191 29.01 -0.70 37.54
CA MET A 191 28.87 0.30 36.47
C MET A 191 27.49 0.96 36.48
N ASN A 192 26.42 0.20 36.70
CA ASN A 192 25.07 0.73 36.82
C ASN A 192 24.95 1.69 38.03
N LYS A 193 25.48 1.30 39.20
CA LYS A 193 25.52 2.17 40.39
C LYS A 193 26.28 3.47 40.13
N LEU A 194 27.45 3.41 39.49
CA LEU A 194 28.22 4.60 39.12
C LEU A 194 27.46 5.49 38.15
N TRP A 195 26.81 4.90 37.14
CA TRP A 195 26.05 5.64 36.16
C TRP A 195 24.82 6.34 36.74
N VAL A 196 24.08 5.69 37.65
CA VAL A 196 22.98 6.30 38.41
C VAL A 196 23.49 7.37 39.37
N ARG A 197 24.68 7.19 39.95
CA ARG A 197 25.31 8.19 40.81
C ARG A 197 25.61 9.50 40.09
N ILE A 198 25.87 9.48 38.77
CA ILE A 198 26.04 10.71 37.96
C ILE A 198 24.82 11.63 38.10
N GLN A 199 23.61 11.07 38.22
CA GLN A 199 22.38 11.86 38.32
C GLN A 199 22.38 12.82 39.53
N HIS A 200 23.01 12.37 40.62
CA HIS A 200 22.99 13.02 41.92
C HIS A 200 24.23 13.91 42.18
N LEU A 201 25.18 13.95 41.24
CA LEU A 201 26.38 14.79 41.34
C LEU A 201 26.07 16.23 40.92
N GLY A 202 26.27 17.18 41.84
CA GLY A 202 26.19 18.60 41.57
C GLY A 202 24.79 19.23 41.71
N PRO A 203 24.66 20.53 41.43
CA PRO A 203 23.42 21.28 41.65
C PRO A 203 22.30 20.88 40.67
N MET A 204 21.04 21.10 41.05
CA MET A 204 19.85 20.77 40.24
C MET A 204 19.82 21.50 38.88
N LYS A 205 20.48 22.67 38.78
CA LYS A 205 20.54 23.46 37.54
C LYS A 205 21.13 22.67 36.36
N ASP A 206 22.08 21.78 36.63
CA ASP A 206 22.77 21.01 35.59
C ASP A 206 22.08 19.67 35.30
N TYR A 207 20.88 19.42 35.82
CA TYR A 207 20.11 18.18 35.63
C TYR A 207 19.98 17.79 34.15
N VAL A 208 19.63 18.75 33.29
CA VAL A 208 19.44 18.51 31.85
C VAL A 208 20.76 18.15 31.19
N ARG A 209 21.84 18.87 31.51
CA ARG A 209 23.19 18.60 31.00
C ARG A 209 23.66 17.20 31.40
N ARG A 210 23.48 16.82 32.68
CA ARG A 210 23.81 15.48 33.18
C ARG A 210 23.00 14.38 32.51
N THR A 211 21.73 14.64 32.22
CA THR A 211 20.88 13.67 31.51
C THR A 211 21.39 13.42 30.08
N GLN A 212 21.87 14.46 29.39
CA GLN A 212 22.53 14.33 28.09
C GLN A 212 23.86 13.57 28.19
N GLU A 213 24.72 13.96 29.14
CA GLU A 213 26.00 13.29 29.42
C GLU A 213 25.80 11.80 29.77
N ARG A 214 24.79 11.47 30.58
CA ARG A 214 24.42 10.09 30.93
C ARG A 214 23.93 9.31 29.71
N ASN A 215 23.17 9.94 28.82
CA ASN A 215 22.71 9.33 27.57
C ASN A 215 23.86 8.95 26.64
N GLU A 216 24.95 9.72 26.65
CA GLU A 216 26.15 9.39 25.87
C GLU A 216 26.92 8.22 26.49
N LEU A 217 26.97 8.15 27.83
CA LEU A 217 27.72 7.12 28.57
C LEU A 217 26.98 5.78 28.71
N LYS A 218 25.68 5.72 28.42
CA LYS A 218 24.86 4.51 28.62
C LYS A 218 25.39 3.28 27.86
N VAL A 219 26.01 3.50 26.69
CA VAL A 219 26.61 2.45 25.86
C VAL A 219 27.69 1.68 26.60
N LEU A 220 28.46 2.34 27.47
CA LEU A 220 29.52 1.70 28.26
C LEU A 220 28.96 0.65 29.22
N VAL A 221 27.80 0.94 29.83
CA VAL A 221 27.12 0.00 30.74
C VAL A 221 26.53 -1.16 29.95
N GLY A 222 25.86 -0.87 28.83
CA GLY A 222 25.24 -1.88 27.96
C GLY A 222 26.22 -2.87 27.36
N LEU A 223 27.48 -2.47 27.14
CA LEU A 223 28.53 -3.36 26.64
C LEU A 223 28.77 -4.57 27.55
N ASN A 224 28.54 -4.47 28.87
CA ASN A 224 28.64 -5.64 29.76
C ASN A 224 27.62 -6.72 29.39
N LEU A 225 26.39 -6.32 29.05
CA LEU A 225 25.35 -7.26 28.64
C LEU A 225 25.69 -7.86 27.27
N VAL A 226 26.26 -7.07 26.36
CA VAL A 226 26.77 -7.57 25.06
C VAL A 226 27.90 -8.58 25.25
N ARG A 227 28.75 -8.40 26.26
CA ARG A 227 29.76 -9.40 26.60
C ARG A 227 29.15 -10.65 27.21
N LEU A 228 28.11 -10.52 28.02
CA LEU A 228 27.39 -11.68 28.54
C LEU A 228 26.78 -12.51 27.41
N SER A 229 26.13 -11.90 26.41
CA SER A 229 25.52 -12.65 25.30
C SER A 229 26.51 -13.34 24.36
N GLN A 230 27.79 -12.94 24.38
CA GLN A 230 28.84 -13.61 23.61
C GLN A 230 29.32 -14.90 24.26
N LEU A 231 28.94 -15.18 25.50
CA LEU A 231 29.23 -16.44 26.17
C LEU A 231 28.23 -17.51 25.72
N ASN A 232 28.68 -18.76 25.59
CA ASN A 232 27.82 -19.89 25.27
C ASN A 232 27.19 -20.43 26.55
N PHE A 233 26.00 -19.94 26.93
CA PHE A 233 25.26 -20.40 28.12
C PHE A 233 23.97 -21.14 27.75
N ASN A 234 23.60 -22.12 28.58
CA ASN A 234 22.38 -22.90 28.43
C ASN A 234 21.13 -22.08 28.82
N LEU A 235 19.96 -22.43 28.26
CA LEU A 235 18.66 -21.83 28.57
C LEU A 235 18.38 -21.81 30.09
N ASP A 236 18.65 -22.92 30.79
CA ASP A 236 18.42 -23.05 32.23
C ASP A 236 19.27 -22.08 33.06
N THR A 237 20.54 -21.88 32.67
CA THR A 237 21.45 -20.95 33.36
C THR A 237 20.99 -19.50 33.17
N TYR A 238 20.52 -19.18 31.96
CA TYR A 238 19.99 -17.85 31.69
C TYR A 238 18.73 -17.55 32.50
N LYS A 239 17.77 -18.48 32.49
CA LYS A 239 16.47 -18.34 33.15
C LYS A 239 16.59 -18.25 34.67
N ASN A 240 17.44 -19.08 35.27
CA ASN A 240 17.51 -19.21 36.72
C ASN A 240 18.53 -18.26 37.38
N GLU A 241 19.63 -17.91 36.70
CA GLU A 241 20.71 -17.14 37.33
C GLU A 241 20.96 -15.77 36.68
N ILE A 242 21.13 -15.72 35.36
CA ILE A 242 21.58 -14.49 34.67
C ILE A 242 20.48 -13.44 34.59
N LEU A 243 19.31 -13.81 34.04
CA LEU A 243 18.22 -12.87 33.82
C LEU A 243 17.66 -12.31 35.14
N PRO A 244 17.40 -13.13 36.19
CA PRO A 244 16.95 -12.61 37.48
C PRO A 244 17.92 -11.60 38.09
N ALA A 245 19.23 -11.85 38.03
CA ALA A 245 20.25 -10.93 38.55
C ALA A 245 20.25 -9.58 37.80
N ILE A 246 20.08 -9.59 36.47
CA ILE A 246 19.97 -8.34 35.69
C ILE A 246 18.67 -7.61 36.03
N VAL A 247 17.55 -8.33 36.10
CA VAL A 247 16.22 -7.78 36.41
C VAL A 247 16.18 -7.15 37.79
N GLU A 248 16.78 -7.80 38.79
CA GLU A 248 16.91 -7.25 40.15
C GLU A 248 17.59 -5.88 40.10
N GLN A 249 18.71 -5.76 39.39
CA GLN A 249 19.42 -4.49 39.23
C GLN A 249 18.62 -3.42 38.48
N ILE A 250 17.78 -3.80 37.51
CA ILE A 250 16.88 -2.88 36.81
C ILE A 250 15.78 -2.37 37.76
N ILE A 251 15.22 -3.23 38.62
CA ILE A 251 14.17 -2.83 39.55
C ILE A 251 14.75 -1.97 40.68
N GLU A 252 15.91 -2.35 41.23
CA GLU A 252 16.57 -1.67 42.34
C GLU A 252 17.09 -0.27 42.00
N CYS A 253 17.47 -0.02 40.74
CA CYS A 253 18.10 1.25 40.38
C CYS A 253 17.16 2.46 40.51
N ARG A 254 15.83 2.25 40.41
CA ARG A 254 14.74 3.25 40.53
C ARG A 254 14.87 4.51 39.65
N ASP A 255 15.84 4.55 38.75
CA ASP A 255 16.11 5.66 37.83
C ASP A 255 15.43 5.41 36.48
N PRO A 256 14.52 6.29 36.01
CA PRO A 256 13.77 6.04 34.79
C PRO A 256 14.63 5.87 33.53
N LEU A 257 15.71 6.65 33.40
CA LEU A 257 16.58 6.61 32.23
C LEU A 257 17.33 5.27 32.15
N ALA A 258 17.86 4.81 33.30
CA ALA A 258 18.54 3.53 33.39
C ALA A 258 17.60 2.36 33.15
N GLN A 259 16.40 2.40 33.72
CA GLN A 259 15.38 1.37 33.55
C GLN A 259 14.95 1.22 32.09
N GLU A 260 14.69 2.34 31.40
CA GLU A 260 14.32 2.34 29.98
C GLU A 260 15.42 1.71 29.14
N TYR A 261 16.65 2.22 29.25
CA TYR A 261 17.76 1.75 28.44
C TYR A 261 18.15 0.29 28.72
N LEU A 262 18.28 -0.11 30.00
CA LEU A 262 18.71 -1.47 30.32
C LEU A 262 17.66 -2.51 29.91
N SER A 263 16.37 -2.21 30.05
CA SER A 263 15.30 -3.10 29.58
C SER A 263 15.29 -3.23 28.06
N GLU A 264 15.62 -2.16 27.33
CA GLU A 264 15.81 -2.19 25.88
C GLU A 264 17.03 -3.02 25.48
N VAL A 265 18.17 -2.85 26.16
CA VAL A 265 19.40 -3.61 25.88
C VAL A 265 19.19 -5.10 26.13
N VAL A 266 18.51 -5.50 27.20
CA VAL A 266 18.15 -6.91 27.44
C VAL A 266 17.39 -7.47 26.24
N CYS A 267 16.41 -6.72 25.72
CA CYS A 267 15.64 -7.13 24.55
C CYS A 267 16.46 -7.13 23.25
N GLN A 268 17.53 -6.35 23.12
CA GLN A 268 18.35 -6.26 21.89
C GLN A 268 19.50 -7.26 21.85
N VAL A 269 20.06 -7.61 23.01
CA VAL A 269 21.36 -8.27 23.09
C VAL A 269 21.28 -9.79 23.17
N PHE A 270 20.24 -10.32 23.83
CA PHE A 270 20.05 -11.77 23.98
C PHE A 270 19.32 -12.36 22.77
N PRO A 271 19.49 -13.66 22.47
CA PRO A 271 18.86 -14.31 21.32
C PRO A 271 17.35 -14.53 21.52
N ASP A 272 16.63 -14.79 20.42
CA ASP A 272 15.16 -14.87 20.41
C ASP A 272 14.62 -16.08 21.17
N GLU A 273 15.29 -17.23 21.05
CA GLU A 273 14.95 -18.49 21.75
C GLU A 273 14.85 -18.30 23.27
N MET A 274 15.83 -17.58 23.84
CA MET A 274 15.88 -17.23 25.25
C MET A 274 14.71 -16.33 25.67
N HIS A 275 14.31 -15.41 24.79
CA HIS A 275 13.19 -14.52 25.06
C HIS A 275 11.86 -15.24 25.06
N LEU A 276 11.64 -16.24 24.19
CA LEU A 276 10.39 -17.01 24.13
C LEU A 276 10.06 -17.65 25.49
N GLU A 277 11.04 -18.24 26.16
CA GLU A 277 10.83 -18.91 27.45
C GLU A 277 10.81 -17.96 28.67
N THR A 278 11.25 -16.72 28.50
CA THR A 278 11.40 -15.73 29.59
C THR A 278 10.52 -14.48 29.44
N LEU A 279 9.52 -14.52 28.55
CA LEU A 279 8.57 -13.42 28.34
C LEU A 279 7.84 -13.05 29.65
N ASP A 280 7.50 -14.05 30.46
CA ASP A 280 6.88 -13.87 31.76
C ASP A 280 7.74 -13.01 32.70
N ILE A 281 9.04 -13.31 32.81
CA ILE A 281 9.98 -12.56 33.64
C ILE A 281 10.14 -11.14 33.10
N TYR A 282 10.23 -10.98 31.77
CA TYR A 282 10.39 -9.67 31.14
C TYR A 282 9.18 -8.75 31.34
N PHE A 283 7.96 -9.22 31.06
CA PHE A 283 6.75 -8.40 31.23
C PHE A 283 6.45 -8.13 32.71
N ASN A 284 6.69 -9.09 33.61
CA ASN A 284 6.63 -8.86 35.05
C ASN A 284 7.62 -7.78 35.51
N THR A 285 8.79 -7.69 34.87
CA THR A 285 9.76 -6.62 35.13
C THR A 285 9.21 -5.27 34.67
N ILE A 286 8.66 -5.20 33.45
CA ILE A 286 8.04 -3.98 32.91
C ILE A 286 6.95 -3.42 33.83
N MET A 287 6.12 -4.30 34.40
CA MET A 287 5.08 -3.90 35.35
C MET A 287 5.64 -3.26 36.64
N LYS A 288 6.84 -3.65 37.07
CA LYS A 288 7.50 -3.14 38.28
C LYS A 288 8.34 -1.87 38.05
N LEU A 289 8.50 -1.42 36.79
CA LEU A 289 9.29 -0.22 36.47
C LEU A 289 8.62 1.07 36.97
N ASN A 290 9.43 2.11 37.19
CA ASN A 290 8.96 3.40 37.65
C ASN A 290 8.01 4.06 36.62
N ARG A 291 7.06 4.88 37.10
CA ARG A 291 6.05 5.58 36.27
C ARG A 291 6.66 6.54 35.24
N GLY A 292 7.85 7.06 35.51
CA GLY A 292 8.58 7.94 34.58
C GLY A 292 9.14 7.24 33.34
N VAL A 293 9.15 5.90 33.30
CA VAL A 293 9.65 5.12 32.16
C VAL A 293 8.62 5.05 31.05
N LYS A 294 9.03 5.30 29.81
CA LYS A 294 8.18 5.10 28.62
C LYS A 294 8.11 3.62 28.28
N LEU A 295 6.94 2.99 28.44
CA LEU A 295 6.77 1.56 28.18
C LEU A 295 6.52 1.20 26.72
N THR A 296 5.86 2.09 25.98
CA THR A 296 5.53 1.92 24.56
C THR A 296 6.70 1.37 23.74
N PRO A 297 7.92 1.99 23.76
CA PRO A 297 9.03 1.48 22.97
C PRO A 297 9.53 0.11 23.43
N LEU A 298 9.44 -0.23 24.73
CA LEU A 298 9.91 -1.51 25.26
C LEU A 298 9.03 -2.67 24.79
N VAL A 299 7.71 -2.49 24.91
CA VAL A 299 6.74 -3.51 24.46
C VAL A 299 6.82 -3.68 22.94
N ILE A 300 6.86 -2.58 22.19
CA ILE A 300 6.97 -2.62 20.72
C ILE A 300 8.27 -3.30 20.28
N CYS A 301 9.40 -3.01 20.94
CA CYS A 301 10.69 -3.63 20.61
C CYS A 301 10.63 -5.16 20.75
N MET A 302 10.08 -5.66 21.87
CA MET A 302 9.94 -7.11 22.08
C MET A 302 8.99 -7.75 21.07
N VAL A 303 7.81 -7.16 20.85
CA VAL A 303 6.82 -7.73 19.91
C VAL A 303 7.34 -7.73 18.47
N ASN A 304 7.96 -6.63 18.02
CA ASN A 304 8.55 -6.56 16.67
C ASN A 304 9.70 -7.55 16.51
N ARG A 305 10.49 -7.77 17.56
CA ARG A 305 11.58 -8.74 17.55
C ARG A 305 11.07 -10.17 17.39
N LEU A 306 10.06 -10.55 18.16
CA LEU A 306 9.40 -11.86 18.01
C LEU A 306 8.78 -12.02 16.62
N THR A 307 8.16 -10.95 16.11
CA THR A 307 7.60 -10.93 14.76
C THR A 307 8.69 -11.17 13.70
N ALA A 308 9.81 -10.46 13.78
CA ALA A 308 10.94 -10.61 12.87
C ALA A 308 11.64 -11.97 13.01
N TYR A 309 11.60 -12.59 14.18
CA TYR A 309 12.08 -13.96 14.37
C TYR A 309 11.23 -14.96 13.58
N VAL A 310 9.89 -14.91 13.73
CA VAL A 310 8.98 -15.79 12.99
C VAL A 310 9.15 -15.61 11.47
N GLN A 311 9.31 -14.37 11.00
CA GLN A 311 9.55 -14.12 9.57
C GLN A 311 10.86 -14.73 9.06
N ARG A 312 11.97 -14.57 9.79
CA ARG A 312 13.28 -15.11 9.40
C ARG A 312 13.28 -16.63 9.30
N GLU A 313 12.67 -17.31 10.28
CA GLU A 313 12.56 -18.77 10.27
C GLU A 313 11.69 -19.25 9.09
N CYS A 314 10.62 -18.52 8.76
CA CYS A 314 9.80 -18.84 7.58
C CYS A 314 10.55 -18.64 6.25
N GLU A 315 11.38 -17.61 6.14
CA GLU A 315 12.21 -17.34 4.95
C GLU A 315 13.34 -18.37 4.79
N ALA A 316 13.98 -18.77 5.89
CA ALA A 316 15.02 -19.80 5.90
C ALA A 316 14.48 -21.14 5.35
N GLU A 317 13.32 -21.59 5.82
CA GLU A 317 12.69 -22.81 5.30
C GLU A 317 12.25 -22.71 3.84
N ALA A 318 11.82 -21.53 3.37
CA ALA A 318 11.46 -21.34 1.96
C ALA A 318 12.68 -21.52 1.04
N SER A 319 13.85 -21.03 1.47
CA SER A 319 15.11 -21.23 0.75
C SER A 319 15.60 -22.69 0.75
N ASP A 320 15.38 -23.43 1.83
CA ASP A 320 15.70 -24.86 1.92
C ASP A 320 14.78 -25.72 1.02
N ARG A 321 13.52 -25.31 0.83
CA ARG A 321 12.59 -25.97 -0.10
C ARG A 321 12.98 -25.75 -1.56
N GLU A 322 13.38 -24.54 -1.96
CA GLU A 322 13.86 -24.28 -3.32
C GLU A 322 15.14 -25.09 -3.66
N GLY A 323 15.99 -25.37 -2.66
CA GLY A 323 17.13 -26.28 -2.80
C GLY A 323 16.74 -27.75 -3.05
N SER A 324 15.59 -28.19 -2.53
CA SER A 324 15.09 -29.57 -2.63
C SER A 324 14.16 -29.82 -3.83
N VAL A 325 13.46 -28.79 -4.34
CA VAL A 325 12.55 -28.89 -5.49
C VAL A 325 13.27 -29.33 -6.78
N ASN A 326 14.57 -29.04 -6.93
CA ASN A 326 15.37 -29.51 -8.07
C ASN A 326 15.58 -31.04 -8.09
N GLN A 327 15.33 -31.77 -7.01
CA GLN A 327 15.38 -33.24 -6.97
C GLN A 327 14.01 -33.91 -7.09
N THR A 328 12.91 -33.15 -6.97
CA THR A 328 11.56 -33.70 -6.81
C THR A 328 10.61 -33.36 -7.98
N MET A 329 11.14 -32.88 -9.11
CA MET A 329 10.40 -32.67 -10.37
C MET A 329 10.29 -33.97 -11.20
N GLN A 330 9.90 -35.09 -10.57
CA GLN A 330 9.63 -36.33 -11.33
C GLN A 330 8.43 -37.15 -10.87
N ASN A 331 7.69 -36.75 -9.83
CA ASN A 331 6.45 -37.45 -9.47
C ASN A 331 5.34 -36.46 -9.11
N LEU A 332 4.17 -36.71 -9.70
CA LEU A 332 2.84 -36.12 -9.46
C LEU A 332 2.43 -34.98 -10.39
N SER A 333 1.92 -35.39 -11.54
CA SER A 333 0.90 -34.69 -12.29
C SER A 333 -0.49 -35.07 -11.74
N LEU A 334 -1.37 -34.06 -11.65
CA LEU A 334 -2.84 -34.11 -11.65
C LEU A 334 -3.56 -34.69 -10.40
N GLU A 335 -4.73 -34.08 -10.11
CA GLU A 335 -5.63 -34.24 -8.94
C GLU A 335 -5.21 -33.32 -7.76
N ASP A 336 -5.91 -32.27 -7.29
CA ASP A 336 -7.32 -31.92 -7.27
C ASP A 336 -7.50 -30.38 -7.16
N GLN A 337 -8.34 -29.78 -8.02
CA GLN A 337 -8.95 -28.46 -7.78
C GLN A 337 -10.45 -28.68 -7.53
N SER A 338 -10.82 -29.10 -6.33
CA SER A 338 -12.13 -28.80 -5.72
C SER A 338 -12.17 -29.31 -4.28
N SER A 339 -12.70 -28.46 -3.39
CA SER A 339 -12.99 -28.69 -1.96
C SER A 339 -11.81 -28.71 -0.98
N GLY A 340 -11.85 -27.83 0.03
CA GLY A 340 -10.97 -27.91 1.20
C GLY A 340 -10.66 -26.57 1.87
N PHE A 341 -11.62 -26.04 2.64
CA PHE A 341 -11.41 -25.01 3.67
C PHE A 341 -10.64 -25.55 4.90
N GLU A 342 -9.79 -26.57 4.74
CA GLU A 342 -9.12 -27.25 5.87
C GLU A 342 -7.60 -27.07 5.83
N ASN A 343 -7.10 -26.39 6.86
CA ASN A 343 -5.74 -26.43 7.43
C ASN A 343 -4.58 -25.98 6.53
N LYS A 344 -4.56 -24.70 6.16
CA LYS A 344 -3.28 -24.00 5.91
C LYS A 344 -2.57 -23.76 7.25
N ILE A 345 -1.47 -24.47 7.49
CA ILE A 345 -0.66 -24.37 8.71
C ILE A 345 -0.12 -22.93 8.84
N CYS A 346 -0.37 -22.27 9.98
CA CYS A 346 0.10 -20.90 10.21
C CYS A 346 1.64 -20.85 10.30
N PRO A 347 2.28 -19.77 9.82
CA PRO A 347 3.72 -19.53 10.00
C PRO A 347 4.20 -19.67 11.45
N GLY A 348 3.41 -19.14 12.41
CA GLY A 348 3.71 -19.20 13.83
C GLY A 348 3.60 -20.60 14.44
N ASP A 349 2.68 -21.44 13.95
CA ASP A 349 2.50 -22.82 14.44
C ASP A 349 3.65 -23.77 14.06
N LYS A 350 4.51 -23.35 13.12
CA LYS A 350 5.68 -24.13 12.67
C LYS A 350 6.95 -23.82 13.46
N VAL A 351 7.13 -22.55 13.84
CA VAL A 351 8.34 -22.05 14.50
C VAL A 351 8.21 -22.10 16.03
N ILE A 352 7.01 -21.84 16.54
CA ILE A 352 6.74 -21.79 17.97
C ILE A 352 6.16 -23.12 18.40
N SER A 353 6.80 -23.76 19.39
CA SER A 353 6.28 -25.02 19.95
C SER A 353 4.84 -24.82 20.48
N PRO A 354 3.89 -25.70 20.13
CA PRO A 354 2.49 -25.60 20.56
C PRO A 354 2.30 -25.61 22.08
N SER A 355 3.30 -26.08 22.83
CA SER A 355 3.30 -26.16 24.29
C SER A 355 3.30 -24.80 25.01
N LEU A 356 3.79 -23.74 24.37
CA LEU A 356 3.99 -22.44 25.05
C LEU A 356 2.82 -21.45 24.89
N ALA A 357 1.84 -21.75 24.02
CA ALA A 357 0.63 -20.94 23.80
C ALA A 357 0.87 -19.41 23.83
N ILE A 358 1.93 -18.95 23.13
CA ILE A 358 2.46 -17.58 23.25
C ILE A 358 1.40 -16.52 22.91
N GLN A 359 0.45 -16.85 22.02
CA GLN A 359 -0.67 -15.99 21.67
C GLN A 359 -1.47 -15.50 22.89
N GLU A 360 -1.84 -16.42 23.78
CA GLU A 360 -2.66 -16.10 24.96
C GLU A 360 -1.83 -15.46 26.07
N VAL A 361 -0.60 -15.95 26.23
CA VAL A 361 0.35 -15.47 27.24
C VAL A 361 0.74 -14.01 26.94
N LEU A 362 1.13 -13.71 25.70
CA LEU A 362 1.48 -12.36 25.27
C LEU A 362 0.29 -11.40 25.37
N TRP A 363 -0.90 -11.84 24.96
CA TRP A 363 -2.11 -11.03 25.09
C TRP A 363 -2.39 -10.67 26.54
N THR A 364 -2.35 -11.66 27.44
CA THR A 364 -2.59 -11.46 28.87
C THR A 364 -1.60 -10.48 29.47
N TYR A 365 -0.30 -10.66 29.20
CA TYR A 365 0.73 -9.77 29.73
C TYR A 365 0.59 -8.33 29.23
N ILE A 366 0.23 -8.12 27.98
CA ILE A 366 0.09 -6.75 27.46
C ILE A 366 -1.16 -6.08 28.04
N VAL A 367 -2.27 -6.83 28.17
CA VAL A 367 -3.46 -6.34 28.86
C VAL A 367 -3.14 -5.98 30.32
N ASP A 368 -2.35 -6.80 31.01
CA ASP A 368 -1.90 -6.53 32.38
C ASP A 368 -0.99 -5.30 32.46
N VAL A 369 -0.07 -5.12 31.51
CA VAL A 369 0.79 -3.92 31.42
C VAL A 369 -0.05 -2.65 31.21
N ILE A 370 -1.08 -2.71 30.36
CA ILE A 370 -2.00 -1.59 30.13
C ILE A 370 -2.82 -1.31 31.41
N ASN A 371 -3.30 -2.33 32.09
CA ASN A 371 -4.11 -2.21 33.31
C ASN A 371 -3.29 -1.72 34.52
N ALA A 372 -2.03 -2.14 34.65
CA ALA A 372 -1.17 -1.79 35.77
C ALA A 372 -0.82 -0.28 35.80
N ARG A 373 -0.91 0.42 34.67
CA ARG A 373 -0.57 1.85 34.57
C ARG A 373 -1.78 2.73 34.22
N ASN A 374 -2.37 3.31 35.26
CA ASN A 374 -3.34 4.41 35.11
C ASN A 374 -2.61 5.68 34.65
N GLY A 375 -2.59 5.96 33.34
CA GLY A 375 -2.05 7.20 32.77
C GLY A 375 -1.32 7.10 31.42
N ILE A 376 -1.37 5.96 30.73
CA ILE A 376 -0.83 5.85 29.35
C ILE A 376 -1.74 6.66 28.41
N ALA A 377 -1.14 7.45 27.51
CA ALA A 377 -1.90 8.18 26.49
C ALA A 377 -2.57 7.20 25.51
N LEU A 378 -3.76 7.53 24.99
CA LEU A 378 -4.47 6.65 24.06
C LEU A 378 -3.64 6.34 22.80
N GLY A 379 -2.85 7.31 22.31
CA GLY A 379 -1.94 7.10 21.18
C GLY A 379 -0.91 5.99 21.43
N ASP A 380 -0.34 5.93 22.63
CA ASP A 380 0.63 4.90 23.01
C ASP A 380 -0.03 3.51 23.10
N ILE A 381 -1.26 3.44 23.62
CA ILE A 381 -2.04 2.20 23.67
C ILE A 381 -2.32 1.70 22.26
N VAL A 382 -2.75 2.56 21.35
CA VAL A 382 -3.01 2.19 19.95
C VAL A 382 -1.73 1.71 19.25
N GLN A 383 -0.57 2.31 19.54
CA GLN A 383 0.71 1.84 18.99
C GLN A 383 1.08 0.44 19.47
N ILE A 384 0.91 0.15 20.76
CA ILE A 384 1.12 -1.20 21.32
C ILE A 384 0.16 -2.20 20.68
N LEU A 385 -1.11 -1.85 20.55
CA LEU A 385 -2.10 -2.71 19.89
C LEU A 385 -1.78 -2.92 18.42
N SER A 386 -1.24 -1.90 17.73
CA SER A 386 -0.80 -2.02 16.34
C SER A 386 0.38 -2.98 16.19
N SER A 387 1.34 -3.02 17.11
CA SER A 387 2.45 -3.98 17.04
C SER A 387 1.98 -5.40 17.33
N ILE A 388 1.06 -5.59 18.27
CA ILE A 388 0.45 -6.91 18.56
C ILE A 388 -0.39 -7.39 17.38
N LEU A 389 -1.18 -6.50 16.78
CA LEU A 389 -1.97 -6.84 15.60
C LEU A 389 -1.05 -7.27 14.45
N ASN A 390 0.05 -6.55 14.23
CA ASN A 390 1.06 -6.96 13.24
C ASN A 390 1.63 -8.36 13.56
N PHE A 391 1.95 -8.64 14.82
CA PHE A 391 2.38 -9.97 15.25
C PHE A 391 1.33 -11.04 14.94
N PHE A 392 0.06 -10.83 15.30
CA PHE A 392 -1.00 -11.81 15.03
C PHE A 392 -1.24 -12.01 13.53
N LEU A 393 -1.23 -10.95 12.73
CA LEU A 393 -1.46 -11.02 11.30
C LEU A 393 -0.32 -11.74 10.56
N GLN A 394 0.92 -11.52 10.98
CA GLN A 394 2.08 -12.16 10.34
C GLN A 394 2.31 -13.60 10.82
N CYS A 395 2.10 -13.87 12.11
CA CYS A 395 2.31 -15.19 12.67
C CYS A 395 1.10 -16.12 12.45
N TYR A 396 -0.13 -15.59 12.50
CA TYR A 396 -1.37 -16.35 12.46
C TYR A 396 -2.42 -15.75 11.49
N PRO A 397 -2.10 -15.69 10.19
CA PRO A 397 -2.94 -15.02 9.18
C PRO A 397 -4.32 -15.67 9.01
N TYR A 398 -4.49 -16.95 9.36
CA TYR A 398 -5.75 -17.68 9.18
C TYR A 398 -6.64 -17.69 10.43
N GLN A 399 -6.14 -17.24 11.58
CA GLN A 399 -6.89 -17.21 12.84
C GLN A 399 -7.40 -15.78 13.12
N THR A 400 -8.56 -15.44 12.55
CA THR A 400 -9.18 -14.11 12.69
C THR A 400 -9.59 -13.75 14.11
N GLN A 401 -9.78 -14.74 14.99
CA GLN A 401 -10.21 -14.55 16.38
C GLN A 401 -9.24 -13.69 17.20
N TYR A 402 -7.94 -13.83 16.99
CA TYR A 402 -6.94 -13.05 17.73
C TYR A 402 -6.88 -11.60 17.29
N ALA A 403 -7.02 -11.36 15.98
CA ALA A 403 -7.15 -10.01 15.45
C ALA A 403 -8.43 -9.33 15.98
N ASP A 404 -9.55 -10.07 16.07
CA ASP A 404 -10.80 -9.51 16.59
C ASP A 404 -10.71 -9.13 18.08
N ARG A 405 -9.98 -9.89 18.91
CA ARG A 405 -9.72 -9.52 20.32
C ARG A 405 -9.03 -8.15 20.45
N VAL A 406 -8.12 -7.82 19.55
CA VAL A 406 -7.48 -6.49 19.49
C VAL A 406 -8.53 -5.41 19.23
N PHE A 407 -9.39 -5.61 18.23
CA PHE A 407 -10.46 -4.67 17.89
C PHE A 407 -11.54 -4.58 18.97
N GLN A 408 -11.85 -5.68 19.68
CA GLN A 408 -12.73 -5.67 20.84
C GLN A 408 -12.18 -4.76 21.94
N LEU A 409 -10.89 -4.89 22.28
CA LEU A 409 -10.27 -4.05 23.30
C LEU A 409 -10.24 -2.57 22.89
N ILE A 410 -10.06 -2.28 21.59
CA ILE A 410 -10.22 -0.93 21.04
C ILE A 410 -11.65 -0.44 21.24
N ASN A 411 -12.66 -1.24 20.88
CA ASN A 411 -14.06 -0.86 21.07
C ASN A 411 -14.39 -0.60 22.54
N GLU A 412 -13.93 -1.44 23.45
CA GLU A 412 -14.17 -1.29 24.90
C GLU A 412 -13.41 -0.10 25.50
N ARG A 413 -12.12 0.10 25.15
CA ARG A 413 -11.27 1.13 25.78
C ARG A 413 -11.35 2.49 25.13
N ILE A 414 -11.59 2.55 23.83
CA ILE A 414 -11.51 3.79 23.05
C ILE A 414 -12.91 4.35 22.78
N LEU A 415 -13.90 3.52 22.39
CA LEU A 415 -15.25 4.04 22.10
C LEU A 415 -16.07 4.36 23.34
N GLN A 416 -15.83 3.70 24.47
CA GLN A 416 -16.56 3.95 25.72
C GLN A 416 -16.04 5.16 26.50
N GLN A 417 -14.87 5.70 26.14
CA GLN A 417 -14.29 6.88 26.80
C GLN A 417 -14.85 8.19 26.21
N ALA A 418 -15.44 9.02 27.07
CA ALA A 418 -16.01 10.31 26.68
C ALA A 418 -14.96 11.32 26.14
N SER A 419 -13.66 11.12 26.41
CA SER A 419 -12.54 11.96 25.94
C SER A 419 -12.18 11.73 24.46
N PHE A 420 -12.62 10.61 23.87
CA PHE A 420 -12.24 10.20 22.53
C PHE A 420 -12.58 11.24 21.44
N GLN A 421 -13.69 11.96 21.57
CA GLN A 421 -14.07 13.00 20.60
C GLN A 421 -13.12 14.22 20.59
N THR A 422 -12.44 14.49 21.71
CA THR A 422 -11.48 15.60 21.81
C THR A 422 -10.09 15.17 21.32
N GLU A 423 -9.71 13.92 21.60
CA GLU A 423 -8.42 13.33 21.20
C GLU A 423 -8.37 12.90 19.73
N LEU A 424 -9.51 12.62 19.09
CA LEU A 424 -9.63 12.35 17.65
C LEU A 424 -9.14 13.50 16.74
N LYS A 425 -8.98 14.71 17.28
CA LYS A 425 -8.39 15.85 16.55
C LYS A 425 -6.87 15.82 16.53
N GLU A 426 -6.23 15.00 17.38
CA GLU A 426 -4.78 14.89 17.44
C GLU A 426 -4.26 14.08 16.24
N LYS A 427 -3.38 14.69 15.44
CA LYS A 427 -2.83 14.06 14.23
C LYS A 427 -2.01 12.79 14.52
N SER A 428 -1.45 12.66 15.72
CA SER A 428 -0.69 11.49 16.18
C SER A 428 -1.61 10.27 16.33
N LEU A 429 -2.72 10.42 17.05
CA LEU A 429 -3.72 9.38 17.25
C LEU A 429 -4.37 8.97 15.92
N GLN A 430 -4.67 9.95 15.06
CA GLN A 430 -5.20 9.69 13.71
C GLN A 430 -4.27 8.80 12.88
N LYS A 431 -2.96 9.06 12.91
CA LYS A 431 -1.97 8.23 12.19
C LYS A 431 -1.88 6.82 12.77
N SER A 432 -1.92 6.68 14.10
CA SER A 432 -1.89 5.37 14.77
C SER A 432 -3.18 4.57 14.55
N LEU A 433 -4.34 5.23 14.48
CA LEU A 433 -5.62 4.60 14.14
C LEU A 433 -5.72 4.25 12.65
N TYR A 434 -5.09 5.04 11.78
CA TYR A 434 -4.96 4.68 10.37
C TYR A 434 -4.05 3.45 10.21
N SER A 435 -2.88 3.42 10.87
CA SER A 435 -1.96 2.28 10.75
C SER A 435 -2.58 0.97 11.23
N ILE A 436 -3.35 0.99 12.32
CA ILE A 436 -3.99 -0.23 12.84
C ILE A 436 -5.09 -0.76 11.92
N LEU A 437 -5.84 0.12 11.24
CA LEU A 437 -6.90 -0.29 10.30
C LEU A 437 -6.34 -0.75 8.95
N VAL A 438 -5.19 -0.21 8.52
CA VAL A 438 -4.52 -0.59 7.26
C VAL A 438 -3.84 -1.96 7.37
N LEU A 439 -3.29 -2.31 8.53
CA LEU A 439 -2.54 -3.56 8.74
C LEU A 439 -3.33 -4.82 8.32
N PRO A 440 -4.58 -5.05 8.75
CA PRO A 440 -5.42 -6.15 8.27
C PRO A 440 -5.59 -6.16 6.74
N ILE A 441 -5.85 -5.00 6.14
CA ILE A 441 -6.19 -4.88 4.72
C ILE A 441 -5.00 -5.28 3.83
N VAL A 442 -3.78 -4.92 4.26
CA VAL A 442 -2.56 -5.27 3.52
C VAL A 442 -2.19 -6.74 3.72
N SER A 443 -2.23 -7.23 4.96
CA SER A 443 -1.70 -8.54 5.34
C SER A 443 -2.61 -9.72 5.02
N PHE A 444 -3.94 -9.56 5.10
CA PHE A 444 -4.84 -10.68 4.85
C PHE A 444 -4.83 -11.12 3.37
N PRO A 445 -4.88 -12.44 3.10
CA PRO A 445 -4.88 -12.95 1.73
C PRO A 445 -6.18 -12.61 0.98
N SER A 446 -7.32 -12.53 1.67
CA SER A 446 -8.57 -12.04 1.11
C SER A 446 -9.28 -11.07 2.06
N PHE A 447 -9.97 -10.08 1.49
CA PHE A 447 -10.74 -9.07 2.21
C PHE A 447 -11.94 -9.66 2.97
N SER A 448 -12.41 -10.86 2.58
CA SER A 448 -13.49 -11.55 3.31
C SER A 448 -13.07 -11.90 4.74
N TYR A 449 -11.77 -12.18 4.98
CA TYR A 449 -11.25 -12.33 6.35
C TYR A 449 -11.34 -11.03 7.18
N CYS A 450 -11.23 -9.85 6.57
CA CYS A 450 -11.45 -8.57 7.26
C CYS A 450 -12.92 -8.37 7.63
N LEU A 451 -13.84 -8.77 6.75
CA LEU A 451 -15.29 -8.65 6.98
C LEU A 451 -15.78 -9.62 8.06
N ASN A 452 -15.15 -10.79 8.17
CA ASN A 452 -15.38 -11.73 9.27
C ASN A 452 -14.98 -11.21 10.67
N LEU A 453 -14.42 -10.00 10.79
CA LEU A 453 -14.12 -9.34 12.06
C LEU A 453 -15.31 -8.49 12.53
N PRO A 454 -16.13 -8.97 13.49
CA PRO A 454 -17.33 -8.24 13.94
C PRO A 454 -16.99 -6.86 14.55
N ASN A 455 -15.81 -6.71 15.15
CA ASN A 455 -15.40 -5.48 15.82
C ASN A 455 -14.69 -4.47 14.91
N PHE A 456 -14.35 -4.83 13.66
CA PHE A 456 -13.66 -3.94 12.74
C PHE A 456 -14.54 -2.78 12.24
N LEU A 457 -15.79 -3.07 11.83
CA LEU A 457 -16.72 -2.07 11.31
C LEU A 457 -17.10 -0.99 12.34
N PRO A 458 -17.36 -1.30 13.63
CA PRO A 458 -17.55 -0.27 14.66
C PRO A 458 -16.37 0.70 14.80
N VAL A 459 -15.12 0.20 14.78
CA VAL A 459 -13.92 1.04 14.88
C VAL A 459 -13.80 1.96 13.66
N PHE A 460 -14.06 1.43 12.46
CA PHE A 460 -14.07 2.22 11.23
C PHE A 460 -15.12 3.34 11.27
N ARG A 461 -16.35 3.02 11.71
CA ARG A 461 -17.46 3.98 11.84
C ARG A 461 -17.23 5.05 12.91
N ALA A 462 -16.25 4.90 13.79
CA ALA A 462 -15.92 5.90 14.80
C ALA A 462 -14.90 6.95 14.32
N GLN A 463 -14.19 6.71 13.22
CA GLN A 463 -13.14 7.60 12.70
C GLN A 463 -13.70 8.87 12.02
N PRO A 464 -12.91 9.95 11.83
CA PRO A 464 -13.32 11.09 11.02
C PRO A 464 -13.44 10.73 9.52
N ASN A 465 -14.26 11.48 8.78
CA ASN A 465 -14.57 11.20 7.37
C ASN A 465 -13.34 11.15 6.46
N ASN A 466 -12.31 11.97 6.72
CA ASN A 466 -11.07 11.97 5.91
C ASN A 466 -10.33 10.63 5.98
N ILE A 467 -10.19 10.06 7.19
CA ILE A 467 -9.51 8.77 7.38
C ILE A 467 -10.36 7.62 6.81
N ARG A 468 -11.69 7.71 6.95
CA ARG A 468 -12.58 6.74 6.33
C ARG A 468 -12.47 6.72 4.82
N TYR A 469 -12.30 7.89 4.19
CA TYR A 469 -12.07 8.02 2.76
C TYR A 469 -10.77 7.34 2.34
N ASP A 470 -9.65 7.67 2.99
CA ASP A 470 -8.34 7.10 2.67
C ASP A 470 -8.31 5.57 2.83
N ILE A 471 -8.93 5.06 3.90
CA ILE A 471 -9.04 3.61 4.13
C ILE A 471 -9.95 2.95 3.09
N ALA A 472 -11.10 3.55 2.78
CA ALA A 472 -12.01 3.00 1.78
C ALA A 472 -11.36 2.94 0.38
N LYS A 473 -10.56 3.95 0.01
CA LYS A 473 -9.77 3.95 -1.22
C LYS A 473 -8.72 2.84 -1.22
N LEU A 474 -7.98 2.68 -0.12
CA LEU A 474 -6.99 1.61 0.00
C LEU A 474 -7.62 0.21 -0.08
N ILE A 475 -8.83 0.03 0.47
CA ILE A 475 -9.59 -1.21 0.33
C ILE A 475 -9.93 -1.47 -1.15
N LEU A 476 -10.44 -0.46 -1.87
CA LEU A 476 -10.75 -0.58 -3.29
C LEU A 476 -9.53 -0.96 -4.13
N ASP A 477 -8.41 -0.25 -3.94
CA ASP A 477 -7.17 -0.53 -4.66
C ASP A 477 -6.67 -1.96 -4.39
N LYS A 478 -6.76 -2.43 -3.13
CA LYS A 478 -6.33 -3.78 -2.76
C LYS A 478 -7.24 -4.89 -3.28
N ILE A 479 -8.55 -4.66 -3.38
CA ILE A 479 -9.48 -5.62 -4.00
C ILE A 479 -9.14 -5.79 -5.49
N ILE A 480 -8.82 -4.68 -6.17
CA ILE A 480 -8.46 -4.68 -7.58
C ILE A 480 -7.10 -5.34 -7.81
N GLU A 481 -6.07 -4.98 -7.01
CA GLU A 481 -4.74 -5.60 -7.10
C GLU A 481 -4.78 -7.12 -6.89
N LYS A 482 -5.68 -7.62 -6.03
CA LYS A 482 -5.83 -9.05 -5.72
C LYS A 482 -6.85 -9.77 -6.60
N GLU A 483 -7.53 -9.06 -7.50
CA GLU A 483 -8.62 -9.58 -8.36
C GLU A 483 -9.63 -10.46 -7.60
N GLN A 484 -10.01 -10.04 -6.39
CA GLN A 484 -10.79 -10.90 -5.50
C GLN A 484 -12.28 -10.88 -5.87
N LEU A 485 -12.84 -12.06 -6.15
CA LEU A 485 -14.28 -12.25 -6.33
C LEU A 485 -14.99 -12.21 -4.98
N ILE A 486 -16.04 -11.39 -4.88
CA ILE A 486 -16.93 -11.32 -3.71
C ILE A 486 -18.29 -11.88 -4.13
N SER A 487 -18.67 -13.01 -3.54
CA SER A 487 -19.89 -13.74 -3.90
C SER A 487 -21.02 -13.57 -2.88
N ASP A 488 -20.71 -13.30 -1.61
CA ASP A 488 -21.71 -13.24 -0.54
C ASP A 488 -22.42 -11.88 -0.44
N LEU A 489 -23.75 -11.90 -0.33
CA LEU A 489 -24.59 -10.69 -0.22
C LEU A 489 -24.24 -9.83 1.00
N LYS A 490 -23.94 -10.47 2.14
CA LYS A 490 -23.61 -9.77 3.39
C LYS A 490 -22.31 -8.99 3.25
N ASP A 491 -21.28 -9.64 2.71
CA ASP A 491 -19.98 -9.05 2.46
C ASP A 491 -20.09 -7.84 1.52
N VAL A 492 -20.92 -7.95 0.48
CA VAL A 492 -21.23 -6.85 -0.44
C VAL A 492 -21.89 -5.68 0.30
N GLN A 493 -22.92 -5.91 1.11
CA GLN A 493 -23.59 -4.85 1.86
C GLN A 493 -22.63 -4.12 2.81
N GLU A 494 -21.75 -4.85 3.49
CA GLU A 494 -20.77 -4.28 4.41
C GLU A 494 -19.70 -3.47 3.66
N LEU A 495 -19.19 -3.99 2.54
CA LEU A 495 -18.26 -3.28 1.66
C LEU A 495 -18.88 -1.98 1.14
N PHE A 496 -20.13 -1.98 0.68
CA PHE A 496 -20.81 -0.75 0.28
C PHE A 496 -21.09 0.18 1.45
N GLY A 497 -21.30 -0.34 2.67
CA GLY A 497 -21.32 0.46 3.89
C GLY A 497 -20.03 1.26 4.09
N VAL A 498 -18.87 0.65 3.81
CA VAL A 498 -17.55 1.30 3.86
C VAL A 498 -17.37 2.31 2.72
N ILE A 499 -17.69 1.91 1.48
CA ILE A 499 -17.54 2.74 0.26
C ILE A 499 -18.54 3.90 0.24
N SER A 500 -19.66 3.84 0.98
CA SER A 500 -20.65 4.90 1.04
C SER A 500 -20.07 6.26 1.43
N VAL A 501 -18.95 6.29 2.14
CA VAL A 501 -18.23 7.52 2.49
C VAL A 501 -17.62 8.18 1.26
N ILE A 502 -17.07 7.40 0.31
CA ILE A 502 -16.57 7.90 -0.97
C ILE A 502 -17.75 8.42 -1.79
N ILE A 503 -18.82 7.62 -1.88
CA ILE A 503 -19.99 7.92 -2.71
C ILE A 503 -20.71 9.22 -2.27
N LYS A 504 -20.74 9.53 -0.96
CA LYS A 504 -21.44 10.70 -0.40
C LYS A 504 -20.59 11.97 -0.33
N ASN A 505 -19.29 11.88 -0.61
CA ASN A 505 -18.41 13.04 -0.41
C ASN A 505 -18.52 13.98 -1.62
N ASN A 506 -19.43 14.94 -1.54
CA ASN A 506 -19.69 15.95 -2.60
C ASN A 506 -18.53 16.96 -2.80
N GLY A 507 -17.31 16.66 -2.32
CA GLY A 507 -16.16 17.54 -2.36
C GLY A 507 -14.95 16.85 -3.00
N ASN A 508 -14.72 17.17 -4.28
CA ASN A 508 -13.55 16.80 -5.08
C ASN A 508 -13.33 15.28 -5.27
N ASP A 509 -14.34 14.54 -5.70
CA ASP A 509 -14.08 13.24 -6.32
C ASP A 509 -13.26 13.46 -7.60
N THR A 510 -12.02 12.96 -7.59
CA THR A 510 -11.29 12.67 -8.81
C THR A 510 -12.16 11.67 -9.59
N VAL A 511 -12.48 11.98 -10.84
CA VAL A 511 -13.17 11.05 -11.78
C VAL A 511 -12.51 9.65 -11.76
N GLU A 512 -11.25 9.56 -11.38
CA GLU A 512 -10.49 8.34 -11.10
C GLU A 512 -11.08 7.47 -9.99
N ASP A 513 -11.48 8.03 -8.86
CA ASP A 513 -12.01 7.23 -7.72
C ASP A 513 -13.39 6.64 -8.07
N LEU A 514 -14.18 7.35 -8.87
CA LEU A 514 -15.43 6.83 -9.44
C LEU A 514 -15.19 5.73 -10.49
N LYS A 515 -14.11 5.82 -11.27
CA LYS A 515 -13.70 4.74 -12.19
C LYS A 515 -13.31 3.47 -11.42
N THR A 516 -12.62 3.61 -10.28
CA THR A 516 -12.25 2.48 -9.42
C THR A 516 -13.49 1.76 -8.88
N ILE A 517 -14.52 2.52 -8.48
CA ILE A 517 -15.83 1.95 -8.08
C ILE A 517 -16.52 1.26 -9.26
N ALA A 518 -16.46 1.83 -10.47
CA ALA A 518 -16.99 1.18 -11.66
C ALA A 518 -16.29 -0.17 -11.95
N ILE A 519 -14.96 -0.21 -11.78
CA ILE A 519 -14.17 -1.44 -11.91
C ILE A 519 -14.58 -2.48 -10.85
N LEU A 520 -14.84 -2.07 -9.61
CA LEU A 520 -15.29 -2.97 -8.53
C LEU A 520 -16.52 -3.79 -8.94
N VAL A 521 -17.49 -3.20 -9.65
CA VAL A 521 -18.72 -3.88 -10.08
C VAL A 521 -18.42 -5.12 -10.93
N HIS A 522 -17.29 -5.17 -11.63
CA HIS A 522 -16.88 -6.35 -12.40
C HIS A 522 -16.49 -7.53 -11.51
N TYR A 523 -15.89 -7.28 -10.34
CA TYR A 523 -15.44 -8.30 -9.39
C TYR A 523 -16.57 -8.85 -8.49
N LEU A 524 -17.76 -8.26 -8.58
CA LEU A 524 -18.97 -8.76 -7.91
C LEU A 524 -19.65 -9.81 -8.79
N TYR A 525 -19.41 -11.08 -8.49
CA TYR A 525 -20.00 -12.20 -9.21
C TYR A 525 -20.34 -13.34 -8.24
N ASN A 526 -21.58 -13.81 -8.35
CA ASN A 526 -22.04 -15.05 -7.75
C ASN A 526 -22.54 -15.98 -8.86
N GLU A 527 -22.27 -17.28 -8.71
CA GLU A 527 -22.76 -18.33 -9.59
C GLU A 527 -24.29 -18.48 -9.51
N ASP A 528 -24.91 -18.14 -8.37
CA ASP A 528 -26.36 -18.13 -8.24
C ASP A 528 -26.98 -16.86 -8.86
N PRO A 529 -27.80 -17.01 -9.93
CA PRO A 529 -28.55 -15.93 -10.55
C PRO A 529 -29.36 -15.05 -9.58
N GLN A 530 -29.96 -15.64 -8.55
CA GLN A 530 -30.84 -14.91 -7.64
C GLN A 530 -30.06 -13.97 -6.73
N VAL A 531 -28.96 -14.47 -6.15
CA VAL A 531 -28.07 -13.67 -5.31
C VAL A 531 -27.42 -12.56 -6.12
N GLN A 532 -27.07 -12.81 -7.38
CA GLN A 532 -26.53 -11.79 -8.28
C GLN A 532 -27.53 -10.64 -8.53
N ILE A 533 -28.83 -10.94 -8.69
CA ILE A 533 -29.88 -9.91 -8.83
C ILE A 533 -30.03 -9.10 -7.54
N GLU A 534 -29.95 -9.74 -6.37
CA GLU A 534 -29.99 -9.04 -5.08
C GLU A 534 -28.78 -8.14 -4.86
N ILE A 535 -27.59 -8.58 -5.28
CA ILE A 535 -26.36 -7.77 -5.30
C ILE A 535 -26.57 -6.54 -6.20
N LEU A 536 -27.12 -6.71 -7.41
CA LEU A 536 -27.41 -5.60 -8.32
C LEU A 536 -28.44 -4.60 -7.74
N ARG A 537 -29.46 -5.08 -7.02
CA ARG A 537 -30.41 -4.21 -6.32
C ARG A 537 -29.72 -3.39 -5.22
N CYS A 538 -28.86 -4.04 -4.43
CA CYS A 538 -28.06 -3.36 -3.41
C CYS A 538 -27.12 -2.30 -4.02
N LEU A 539 -26.51 -2.60 -5.17
CA LEU A 539 -25.69 -1.64 -5.92
C LEU A 539 -26.49 -0.41 -6.32
N LYS A 540 -27.67 -0.60 -6.90
CA LYS A 540 -28.54 0.51 -7.31
C LYS A 540 -28.90 1.39 -6.12
N ASP A 541 -29.36 0.82 -5.01
CA ASP A 541 -29.82 1.60 -3.85
C ASP A 541 -28.70 2.42 -3.20
N ASN A 542 -27.45 1.94 -3.26
CA ASN A 542 -26.28 2.70 -2.80
C ASN A 542 -25.83 3.77 -3.79
N PHE A 543 -25.85 3.48 -5.10
CA PHE A 543 -25.45 4.47 -6.11
C PHE A 543 -26.46 5.60 -6.27
N VAL A 544 -27.75 5.37 -6.01
CA VAL A 544 -28.75 6.45 -5.96
C VAL A 544 -28.40 7.50 -4.90
N GLN A 545 -27.75 7.10 -3.81
CA GLN A 545 -27.32 8.03 -2.75
C GLN A 545 -26.16 8.95 -3.19
N ALA A 546 -25.56 8.70 -4.36
CA ALA A 546 -24.42 9.46 -4.89
C ALA A 546 -24.79 10.81 -5.54
N GLY A 547 -26.09 11.13 -5.67
CA GLY A 547 -26.54 12.39 -6.27
C GLY A 547 -26.01 12.59 -7.71
N GLU A 548 -25.25 13.66 -7.96
CA GLU A 548 -24.75 14.02 -9.29
C GLU A 548 -23.74 13.00 -9.88
N ASN A 549 -23.08 12.20 -9.03
CA ASN A 549 -22.13 11.18 -9.45
C ASN A 549 -22.80 9.92 -10.05
N VAL A 550 -24.13 9.82 -9.95
CA VAL A 550 -24.94 8.73 -10.54
C VAL A 550 -24.66 8.58 -12.04
N LYS A 551 -24.34 9.68 -12.73
CA LYS A 551 -24.06 9.72 -14.18
C LYS A 551 -22.93 8.79 -14.63
N TYR A 552 -21.96 8.53 -13.76
CA TYR A 552 -20.81 7.67 -14.09
C TYR A 552 -20.99 6.22 -13.62
N LEU A 553 -21.71 6.00 -12.52
CA LEU A 553 -21.79 4.70 -11.86
C LEU A 553 -22.94 3.84 -12.38
N LEU A 554 -24.11 4.44 -12.62
CA LEU A 554 -25.30 3.69 -13.01
C LEU A 554 -25.23 3.02 -14.40
N PRO A 555 -24.57 3.61 -15.43
CA PRO A 555 -24.38 2.93 -16.71
C PRO A 555 -23.64 1.59 -16.59
N VAL A 556 -22.74 1.45 -15.61
CA VAL A 556 -21.97 0.21 -15.38
C VAL A 556 -22.90 -0.89 -14.87
N VAL A 557 -23.81 -0.54 -13.96
CA VAL A 557 -24.85 -1.47 -13.46
C VAL A 557 -25.76 -1.90 -14.60
N VAL A 558 -26.20 -0.96 -15.46
CA VAL A 558 -27.02 -1.27 -16.64
C VAL A 558 -26.31 -2.25 -17.58
N ASN A 559 -25.03 -1.99 -17.91
CA ASN A 559 -24.24 -2.90 -18.74
C ASN A 559 -24.11 -4.29 -18.11
N LYS A 560 -23.83 -4.38 -16.81
CA LYS A 560 -23.74 -5.66 -16.09
C LYS A 560 -25.07 -6.42 -16.11
N CYS A 561 -26.21 -5.73 -15.98
CA CYS A 561 -27.54 -6.33 -16.08
C CYS A 561 -27.81 -6.89 -17.48
N ILE A 562 -27.43 -6.15 -18.53
CA ILE A 562 -27.57 -6.59 -19.93
C ILE A 562 -26.70 -7.83 -20.21
N PHE A 563 -25.46 -7.85 -19.74
CA PHE A 563 -24.61 -9.05 -19.88
C PHE A 563 -25.18 -10.25 -19.11
N LEU A 564 -25.71 -10.03 -17.91
CA LEU A 564 -26.35 -11.09 -17.12
C LEU A 564 -27.61 -11.64 -17.80
N ALA A 565 -28.41 -10.79 -18.43
CA ALA A 565 -29.58 -11.21 -19.22
C ALA A 565 -29.17 -12.16 -20.37
N ARG A 566 -28.06 -11.85 -21.05
CA ARG A 566 -27.48 -12.71 -22.08
C ARG A 566 -26.95 -14.03 -21.53
N GLU A 567 -26.26 -14.02 -20.39
CA GLU A 567 -25.76 -15.24 -19.75
C GLU A 567 -26.91 -16.18 -19.37
N PHE A 568 -27.97 -15.67 -18.75
CA PHE A 568 -29.14 -16.48 -18.39
C PHE A 568 -29.81 -17.13 -19.60
N ARG A 569 -29.79 -16.48 -20.76
CA ARG A 569 -30.27 -17.08 -22.01
C ARG A 569 -29.40 -18.24 -22.49
N LEU A 570 -28.07 -18.13 -22.38
CA LEU A 570 -27.14 -19.17 -22.80
C LEU A 570 -27.22 -20.41 -21.90
N PHE A 571 -27.37 -20.22 -20.59
CA PHE A 571 -27.39 -21.32 -19.62
C PHE A 571 -28.74 -22.05 -19.48
N LYS A 572 -29.84 -21.51 -20.05
CA LYS A 572 -31.19 -22.14 -20.09
C LYS A 572 -31.62 -22.77 -18.75
N CYS A 573 -31.44 -22.06 -17.64
CA CYS A 573 -31.85 -22.52 -16.30
C CYS A 573 -33.38 -22.60 -16.17
N VAL A 574 -33.92 -23.41 -15.25
CA VAL A 574 -35.35 -23.41 -14.90
C VAL A 574 -35.76 -21.99 -14.43
N ASP A 575 -36.89 -21.47 -14.95
CA ASP A 575 -37.43 -20.11 -14.69
C ASP A 575 -36.59 -18.93 -15.22
N TRP A 576 -35.86 -19.10 -16.32
CA TRP A 576 -35.05 -18.03 -16.94
C TRP A 576 -35.88 -16.84 -17.47
N ALA A 577 -37.05 -17.09 -18.05
CA ALA A 577 -37.83 -16.06 -18.73
C ALA A 577 -38.37 -14.98 -17.78
N GLU A 578 -38.88 -15.37 -16.60
CA GLU A 578 -39.37 -14.41 -15.60
C GLU A 578 -38.22 -13.59 -14.99
N LYS A 579 -37.07 -14.22 -14.74
CA LYS A 579 -35.88 -13.55 -14.21
C LYS A 579 -35.30 -12.53 -15.20
N VAL A 580 -35.27 -12.86 -16.49
CA VAL A 580 -34.83 -11.92 -17.55
C VAL A 580 -35.80 -10.74 -17.67
N ARG A 581 -37.11 -10.97 -17.55
CA ARG A 581 -38.09 -9.86 -17.48
C ARG A 581 -37.83 -8.92 -16.31
N VAL A 582 -37.61 -9.48 -15.11
CA VAL A 582 -37.26 -8.68 -13.92
C VAL A 582 -35.97 -7.88 -14.13
N LEU A 583 -34.99 -8.42 -14.87
CA LEU A 583 -33.78 -7.69 -15.24
C LEU A 583 -34.07 -6.53 -16.18
N TRP A 584 -34.91 -6.71 -17.20
CA TRP A 584 -35.29 -5.64 -18.14
C TRP A 584 -36.11 -4.54 -17.45
N ASP A 585 -37.04 -4.90 -16.56
CA ASP A 585 -37.74 -3.95 -15.70
C ASP A 585 -36.77 -3.17 -14.80
N PHE A 586 -35.75 -3.85 -14.28
CA PHE A 586 -34.70 -3.24 -13.46
C PHE A 586 -33.80 -2.30 -14.26
N VAL A 587 -33.46 -2.64 -15.51
CA VAL A 587 -32.75 -1.75 -16.45
C VAL A 587 -33.58 -0.49 -16.70
N ASN A 588 -34.88 -0.63 -16.96
CA ASN A 588 -35.77 0.52 -17.13
C ASN A 588 -35.76 1.42 -15.89
N ALA A 589 -35.94 0.83 -14.70
CA ALA A 589 -35.92 1.57 -13.44
C ALA A 589 -34.60 2.31 -13.21
N CYS A 590 -33.46 1.71 -13.56
CA CYS A 590 -32.15 2.38 -13.48
C CYS A 590 -32.06 3.57 -14.44
N ILE A 591 -32.49 3.43 -15.69
CA ILE A 591 -32.40 4.53 -16.66
C ILE A 591 -33.37 5.67 -16.31
N VAL A 592 -34.57 5.37 -15.79
CA VAL A 592 -35.50 6.39 -15.29
C VAL A 592 -34.89 7.20 -14.13
N ILE A 593 -34.22 6.52 -13.19
CA ILE A 593 -33.49 7.18 -12.10
C ILE A 593 -32.38 8.08 -12.67
N LEU A 594 -31.62 7.60 -13.66
CA LEU A 594 -30.58 8.40 -14.31
C LEU A 594 -31.16 9.69 -14.93
N TYR A 595 -32.29 9.55 -15.61
CA TYR A 595 -32.99 10.66 -16.25
C TYR A 595 -33.46 11.71 -15.24
N ASN A 596 -34.00 11.26 -14.10
CA ASN A 596 -34.50 12.16 -13.05
C ASN A 596 -33.38 12.84 -12.24
N HIS A 597 -32.22 12.18 -12.11
CA HIS A 597 -31.12 12.65 -11.24
C HIS A 597 -29.95 13.31 -12.00
N GLY A 598 -30.01 13.42 -13.33
CA GLY A 598 -28.90 14.00 -14.10
C GLY A 598 -29.37 14.82 -15.30
N ASP A 599 -28.70 15.96 -15.53
CA ASP A 599 -28.71 16.75 -16.77
C ASP A 599 -28.15 15.97 -17.99
N SER A 600 -28.29 14.64 -18.02
CA SER A 600 -27.70 13.72 -18.98
C SER A 600 -28.78 12.99 -19.79
N ALA A 601 -29.64 13.77 -20.45
CA ALA A 601 -30.65 13.25 -21.38
C ALA A 601 -30.01 12.45 -22.53
N GLU A 602 -28.83 12.89 -23.01
CA GLU A 602 -28.10 12.20 -24.08
C GLU A 602 -27.64 10.80 -23.68
N LEU A 603 -27.05 10.66 -22.49
CA LEU A 603 -26.59 9.36 -21.99
C LEU A 603 -27.76 8.39 -21.78
N SER A 604 -28.87 8.89 -21.24
CA SER A 604 -30.09 8.11 -21.03
C SER A 604 -30.66 7.61 -22.36
N LEU A 605 -30.68 8.46 -23.40
CA LEU A 605 -31.09 8.08 -24.75
C LEU A 605 -30.18 6.99 -25.33
N VAL A 606 -28.86 7.14 -25.23
CA VAL A 606 -27.91 6.13 -25.73
C VAL A 606 -28.08 4.79 -25.00
N LEU A 607 -28.30 4.81 -23.69
CA LEU A 607 -28.54 3.59 -22.90
C LEU A 607 -29.86 2.92 -23.25
N TYR A 608 -30.95 3.67 -23.45
CA TYR A 608 -32.21 3.10 -23.93
C TYR A 608 -32.07 2.46 -25.31
N LEU A 609 -31.36 3.12 -26.24
CA LEU A 609 -31.12 2.55 -27.56
C LEU A 609 -30.24 1.30 -27.53
N PHE A 610 -29.25 1.26 -26.64
CA PHE A 610 -28.44 0.07 -26.44
C PHE A 610 -29.25 -1.07 -25.83
N ALA A 611 -30.04 -0.80 -24.78
CA ALA A 611 -30.94 -1.77 -24.18
C ALA A 611 -31.96 -2.31 -25.20
N ALA A 612 -32.51 -1.46 -26.07
CA ALA A 612 -33.45 -1.85 -27.12
C ALA A 612 -32.81 -2.79 -28.16
N GLU A 613 -31.59 -2.49 -28.62
CA GLU A 613 -30.84 -3.36 -29.55
C GLU A 613 -30.58 -4.74 -28.92
N MET A 614 -30.20 -4.77 -27.64
CA MET A 614 -29.92 -6.02 -26.94
C MET A 614 -31.20 -6.82 -26.66
N ALA A 615 -32.30 -6.16 -26.28
CA ALA A 615 -33.59 -6.80 -26.08
C ALA A 615 -34.14 -7.43 -27.37
N ASP A 616 -33.95 -6.78 -28.52
CA ASP A 616 -34.31 -7.33 -29.84
C ASP A 616 -33.49 -8.59 -30.16
N ILE A 617 -32.16 -8.54 -29.97
CA ILE A 617 -31.27 -9.71 -30.14
C ILE A 617 -31.69 -10.86 -29.19
N GLU A 618 -32.17 -10.53 -28.00
CA GLU A 618 -32.64 -11.47 -26.98
C GLU A 618 -34.04 -12.05 -27.22
N ASN A 619 -34.75 -11.58 -28.25
CA ASN A 619 -36.12 -11.99 -28.60
C ASN A 619 -37.18 -11.51 -27.58
N TYR A 620 -37.05 -10.28 -27.08
CA TYR A 620 -38.04 -9.60 -26.25
C TYR A 620 -38.54 -8.30 -26.93
N PRO A 621 -39.40 -8.41 -27.95
CA PRO A 621 -39.82 -7.26 -28.76
C PRO A 621 -40.65 -6.24 -27.97
N ASP A 622 -41.44 -6.68 -26.98
CA ASP A 622 -42.27 -5.79 -26.15
C ASP A 622 -41.42 -4.75 -25.41
N PHE A 623 -40.34 -5.20 -24.75
CA PHE A 623 -39.40 -4.33 -24.04
C PHE A 623 -38.59 -3.47 -25.01
N ALA A 624 -38.18 -4.03 -26.15
CA ALA A 624 -37.47 -3.25 -27.16
C ALA A 624 -38.34 -2.09 -27.69
N TYR A 625 -39.63 -2.33 -27.92
CA TYR A 625 -40.59 -1.31 -28.35
C TYR A 625 -40.80 -0.23 -27.28
N GLU A 626 -40.91 -0.63 -26.01
CA GLU A 626 -41.01 0.30 -24.89
C GLU A 626 -39.76 1.19 -24.80
N PHE A 627 -38.56 0.61 -24.86
CA PHE A 627 -37.30 1.36 -24.81
C PHE A 627 -37.14 2.35 -25.98
N PHE A 628 -37.53 1.97 -27.21
CA PHE A 628 -37.56 2.92 -28.32
C PHE A 628 -38.57 4.04 -28.11
N THR A 629 -39.74 3.73 -27.56
CA THR A 629 -40.78 4.74 -27.27
C THR A 629 -40.28 5.72 -26.21
N GLN A 630 -39.64 5.25 -25.14
CA GLN A 630 -39.02 6.12 -24.13
C GLN A 630 -37.87 6.96 -24.71
N ALA A 631 -37.04 6.38 -25.60
CA ALA A 631 -36.00 7.13 -26.29
C ALA A 631 -36.58 8.25 -27.16
N PHE A 632 -37.73 8.03 -27.82
CA PHE A 632 -38.44 9.08 -28.55
C PHE A 632 -39.00 10.18 -27.62
N THR A 633 -39.51 9.83 -26.45
CA THR A 633 -39.95 10.82 -25.44
C THR A 633 -38.79 11.70 -24.98
N ILE A 634 -37.64 11.11 -24.66
CA ILE A 634 -36.43 11.86 -24.27
C ILE A 634 -35.95 12.76 -25.42
N TYR A 635 -36.02 12.28 -26.66
CA TYR A 635 -35.69 13.08 -27.84
C TYR A 635 -36.62 14.31 -27.98
N GLU A 636 -37.92 14.17 -27.70
CA GLU A 636 -38.86 15.30 -27.74
C GLU A 636 -38.60 16.32 -26.61
N GLU A 637 -38.25 15.85 -25.41
CA GLU A 637 -38.04 16.69 -24.24
C GLU A 637 -36.67 17.40 -24.23
N SER A 638 -35.62 16.79 -24.79
CA SER A 638 -34.24 17.30 -24.75
C SER A 638 -33.85 18.26 -25.91
N ALA A 639 -34.81 18.62 -26.77
CA ALA A 639 -34.59 19.21 -28.09
C ALA A 639 -34.22 20.72 -28.12
N LEU A 640 -33.25 21.18 -27.31
CA LEU A 640 -32.80 22.59 -27.31
C LEU A 640 -31.71 22.89 -28.36
N ASP A 641 -30.85 21.91 -28.72
CA ASP A 641 -29.79 22.08 -29.72
C ASP A 641 -30.04 21.27 -31.00
N SER A 642 -30.08 21.99 -32.13
CA SER A 642 -30.24 21.44 -33.48
C SER A 642 -29.20 20.38 -33.87
N ARG A 643 -27.95 20.49 -33.39
CA ARG A 643 -26.86 19.57 -33.78
C ARG A 643 -26.98 18.23 -33.05
N LEU A 644 -27.21 18.29 -31.74
CA LEU A 644 -27.44 17.10 -30.91
C LEU A 644 -28.72 16.38 -31.37
N GLN A 645 -29.77 17.13 -31.71
CA GLN A 645 -31.02 16.57 -32.24
C GLN A 645 -30.78 15.73 -33.51
N TYR A 646 -29.96 16.21 -34.45
CA TYR A 646 -29.62 15.44 -35.65
C TYR A 646 -28.81 14.18 -35.32
N GLN A 647 -27.81 14.27 -34.42
CA GLN A 647 -27.01 13.13 -34.00
C GLN A 647 -27.84 12.04 -33.32
N GLN A 648 -28.71 12.42 -32.37
CA GLN A 648 -29.60 11.49 -31.67
C GLN A 648 -30.54 10.79 -32.65
N LEU A 649 -31.13 11.54 -33.59
CA LEU A 649 -32.00 10.95 -34.62
C LEU A 649 -31.26 9.94 -35.50
N LEU A 650 -30.01 10.22 -35.89
CA LEU A 650 -29.18 9.28 -36.63
C LEU A 650 -28.85 8.03 -35.81
N MET A 651 -28.57 8.18 -34.51
CA MET A 651 -28.36 7.04 -33.61
C MET A 651 -29.62 6.16 -33.52
N ILE A 652 -30.80 6.77 -33.34
CA ILE A 652 -32.08 6.06 -33.34
C ILE A 652 -32.28 5.32 -34.67
N THR A 653 -32.10 6.01 -35.80
CA THR A 653 -32.25 5.44 -37.15
C THR A 653 -31.31 4.25 -37.35
N GLY A 654 -30.03 4.40 -37.00
CA GLY A 654 -29.03 3.34 -37.17
C GLY A 654 -29.28 2.12 -36.27
N LYS A 655 -29.80 2.33 -35.06
CA LYS A 655 -30.15 1.22 -34.14
C LYS A 655 -31.43 0.53 -34.59
N LEU A 656 -32.45 1.29 -34.97
CA LEU A 656 -33.71 0.74 -35.51
C LEU A 656 -33.47 -0.07 -36.79
N GLN A 657 -32.57 0.36 -37.68
CA GLN A 657 -32.22 -0.41 -38.87
C GLN A 657 -31.59 -1.78 -38.57
N LYS A 658 -30.99 -1.98 -37.39
CA LYS A 658 -30.44 -3.28 -36.98
C LYS A 658 -31.47 -4.23 -36.40
N THR A 659 -32.62 -3.71 -35.97
CA THR A 659 -33.66 -4.53 -35.33
C THR A 659 -34.43 -5.37 -36.35
N ARG A 660 -34.80 -6.60 -35.96
CA ARG A 660 -35.44 -7.56 -36.89
C ARG A 660 -36.62 -8.31 -36.31
N ASN A 661 -36.85 -8.24 -34.99
CA ASN A 661 -37.81 -9.11 -34.31
C ASN A 661 -39.14 -8.41 -33.98
N PHE A 662 -39.35 -7.18 -34.46
CA PHE A 662 -40.60 -6.45 -34.27
C PHE A 662 -41.74 -6.99 -35.12
N SER A 663 -42.97 -6.75 -34.66
CA SER A 663 -44.15 -6.91 -35.50
C SER A 663 -44.13 -5.85 -36.63
N VAL A 664 -44.79 -6.17 -37.74
CA VAL A 664 -44.88 -5.26 -38.90
C VAL A 664 -45.54 -3.93 -38.51
N ASP A 665 -46.58 -3.98 -37.68
CA ASP A 665 -47.33 -2.80 -37.24
C ASP A 665 -46.51 -1.95 -36.27
N ASP A 666 -45.83 -2.57 -35.29
CA ASP A 666 -45.01 -1.86 -34.33
C ASP A 666 -43.82 -1.18 -35.02
N TYR A 667 -43.14 -1.91 -35.93
CA TYR A 667 -42.05 -1.35 -36.71
C TYR A 667 -42.53 -0.20 -37.60
N ASP A 668 -43.68 -0.33 -38.28
CA ASP A 668 -44.24 0.76 -39.10
C ASP A 668 -44.56 2.03 -38.29
N THR A 669 -45.04 1.86 -37.05
CA THR A 669 -45.29 3.02 -36.17
C THR A 669 -44.00 3.75 -35.79
N LEU A 670 -42.92 3.01 -35.47
CA LEU A 670 -41.62 3.57 -35.08
C LEU A 670 -40.92 4.26 -36.26
N ILE A 671 -40.89 3.63 -37.43
CA ILE A 671 -40.27 4.23 -38.63
C ILE A 671 -41.04 5.48 -39.07
N THR A 672 -42.37 5.46 -39.03
CA THR A 672 -43.20 6.63 -39.38
C THR A 672 -42.93 7.80 -38.44
N LYS A 673 -42.80 7.55 -37.13
CA LYS A 673 -42.40 8.56 -36.15
C LYS A 673 -40.99 9.08 -36.42
N CYS A 674 -40.02 8.20 -36.67
CA CYS A 674 -38.63 8.57 -36.98
C CYS A 674 -38.54 9.46 -38.22
N THR A 675 -39.25 9.12 -39.30
CA THR A 675 -39.36 9.94 -40.51
C THR A 675 -40.04 11.28 -40.26
N LEU A 676 -41.07 11.30 -39.41
CA LEU A 676 -41.74 12.54 -39.04
C LEU A 676 -40.77 13.47 -38.33
N TYR A 677 -39.98 12.98 -37.36
CA TYR A 677 -38.95 13.76 -36.67
C TYR A 677 -37.86 14.24 -37.62
N ALA A 678 -37.39 13.39 -38.54
CA ALA A 678 -36.47 13.79 -39.61
C ALA A 678 -37.01 14.97 -40.43
N SER A 679 -38.33 14.98 -40.69
CA SER A 679 -38.99 16.06 -41.40
C SER A 679 -39.33 17.29 -40.56
N LYS A 680 -39.15 17.25 -39.24
CA LYS A 680 -39.37 18.40 -38.33
C LYS A 680 -38.06 19.11 -37.93
N LEU A 681 -36.91 18.63 -38.41
CA LEU A 681 -35.62 19.29 -38.17
C LEU A 681 -35.61 20.72 -38.73
N LEU A 682 -35.02 21.65 -37.97
CA LEU A 682 -35.00 23.08 -38.30
C LEU A 682 -34.12 23.40 -39.52
N LYS A 683 -32.96 22.76 -39.61
CA LYS A 683 -31.97 22.99 -40.68
C LYS A 683 -32.32 22.15 -41.90
N LYS A 684 -32.56 22.81 -43.05
CA LYS A 684 -32.90 22.17 -44.32
C LYS A 684 -31.90 21.09 -44.79
N PRO A 685 -30.56 21.29 -44.67
CA PRO A 685 -29.61 20.24 -45.04
C PRO A 685 -29.70 19.00 -44.16
N ASP A 686 -29.87 19.18 -42.84
CA ASP A 686 -30.01 18.09 -41.88
C ASP A 686 -31.36 17.39 -42.02
N GLN A 687 -32.43 18.14 -42.33
CA GLN A 687 -33.75 17.61 -42.67
C GLN A 687 -33.69 16.70 -43.90
N CYS A 688 -33.00 17.14 -44.97
CA CYS A 688 -32.81 16.35 -46.18
C CYS A 688 -32.03 15.06 -45.88
N ARG A 689 -30.86 15.17 -45.24
CA ARG A 689 -30.04 13.99 -44.88
C ARG A 689 -30.75 13.04 -43.92
N GLY A 690 -31.47 13.55 -42.94
CA GLY A 690 -32.25 12.74 -42.00
C GLY A 690 -33.33 11.92 -42.70
N ILE A 691 -34.06 12.51 -43.66
CA ILE A 691 -35.07 11.79 -44.44
C ILE A 691 -34.42 10.78 -45.38
N LEU A 692 -33.27 11.10 -45.97
CA LEU A 692 -32.49 10.15 -46.76
C LEU A 692 -32.09 8.94 -45.92
N HIS A 693 -31.54 9.13 -44.72
CA HIS A 693 -31.23 8.02 -43.82
C HIS A 693 -32.48 7.23 -43.39
N ALA A 694 -33.59 7.92 -43.10
CA ALA A 694 -34.86 7.28 -42.78
C ALA A 694 -35.40 6.43 -43.95
N SER A 695 -35.05 6.72 -45.21
CA SER A 695 -35.47 5.88 -46.34
C SER A 695 -34.97 4.44 -46.25
N HIS A 696 -33.82 4.22 -45.60
CA HIS A 696 -33.29 2.87 -45.39
C HIS A 696 -34.09 2.07 -44.36
N LEU A 697 -34.92 2.72 -43.53
CA LEU A 697 -35.78 2.01 -42.57
C LEU A 697 -36.90 1.22 -43.25
N TRP A 698 -37.43 1.73 -44.37
CA TRP A 698 -38.42 1.02 -45.20
C TRP A 698 -37.79 -0.03 -46.14
N TRP A 699 -36.47 -0.17 -46.12
CA TRP A 699 -35.74 -1.07 -47.00
C TRP A 699 -34.68 -1.85 -46.23
N GLN A 700 -35.07 -3.00 -45.68
CA GLN A 700 -34.15 -3.89 -44.98
C GLN A 700 -33.38 -4.81 -45.94
N ASN A 701 -32.08 -4.96 -45.70
CA ASN A 701 -31.19 -5.80 -46.50
C ASN A 701 -31.20 -7.26 -46.01
N GLU A 702 -30.98 -8.19 -46.95
CA GLU A 702 -30.88 -9.62 -46.68
C GLU A 702 -29.61 -9.91 -45.88
N THR A 703 -29.77 -10.55 -44.72
CA THR A 703 -28.63 -10.99 -43.90
C THR A 703 -28.74 -12.43 -43.42
N THR A 704 -29.94 -13.05 -43.37
CA THR A 704 -30.15 -14.49 -43.12
C THR A 704 -31.54 -14.94 -43.59
N GLU A 705 -31.67 -16.21 -44.01
CA GLU A 705 -32.79 -16.78 -44.79
C GLU A 705 -34.14 -16.91 -44.05
N GLU A 706 -34.23 -16.62 -42.75
CA GLU A 706 -35.42 -16.93 -41.93
C GLU A 706 -36.19 -15.72 -41.37
N THR A 707 -35.86 -14.47 -41.75
CA THR A 707 -36.56 -13.28 -41.24
C THR A 707 -37.49 -12.66 -42.27
N VAL A 708 -38.72 -12.30 -41.85
CA VAL A 708 -39.68 -11.57 -42.71
C VAL A 708 -39.11 -10.19 -42.99
N ILE A 709 -38.70 -9.95 -44.23
CA ILE A 709 -38.03 -8.71 -44.63
C ILE A 709 -39.08 -7.61 -44.83
N PHE A 710 -38.92 -6.49 -44.13
CA PHE A 710 -39.76 -5.32 -44.34
C PHE A 710 -39.27 -4.52 -45.56
N ARG A 711 -40.09 -4.45 -46.62
CA ARG A 711 -39.81 -3.71 -47.86
C ARG A 711 -41.02 -2.97 -48.38
N ASP A 712 -40.97 -1.64 -48.34
CA ASP A 712 -42.01 -0.78 -48.91
C ASP A 712 -41.43 0.17 -49.99
N PRO A 713 -41.40 -0.26 -51.27
CA PRO A 713 -40.74 0.50 -52.33
C PRO A 713 -41.43 1.85 -52.62
N LYS A 714 -42.74 1.96 -52.36
CA LYS A 714 -43.50 3.21 -52.52
C LYS A 714 -43.09 4.27 -51.50
N ARG A 715 -42.92 3.88 -50.24
CA ARG A 715 -42.49 4.78 -49.15
C ARG A 715 -41.06 5.27 -49.33
N VAL A 716 -40.17 4.40 -49.82
CA VAL A 716 -38.81 4.77 -50.21
C VAL A 716 -38.83 5.87 -51.27
N LEU A 717 -39.64 5.71 -52.33
CA LEU A 717 -39.77 6.71 -53.38
C LEU A 717 -40.36 8.03 -52.84
N GLU A 718 -41.40 7.98 -52.00
CA GLU A 718 -41.98 9.17 -51.36
C GLU A 718 -40.92 9.98 -50.61
N CYS A 719 -39.99 9.30 -49.92
CA CYS A 719 -38.98 9.98 -49.12
C CYS A 719 -37.82 10.50 -49.94
N LEU A 720 -37.40 9.78 -50.97
CA LEU A 720 -36.45 10.32 -51.94
C LEU A 720 -37.00 11.56 -52.65
N GLN A 721 -38.28 11.57 -53.04
CA GLN A 721 -38.93 12.73 -53.63
C GLN A 721 -39.10 13.89 -52.63
N LYS A 722 -39.38 13.58 -51.37
CA LYS A 722 -39.47 14.59 -50.30
C LYS A 722 -38.11 15.22 -50.03
N SER A 723 -37.03 14.43 -49.96
CA SER A 723 -35.66 14.92 -49.83
C SER A 723 -35.26 15.79 -51.01
N LEU A 724 -35.64 15.43 -52.24
CA LEU A 724 -35.40 16.23 -53.44
C LEU A 724 -36.04 17.62 -53.33
N LYS A 725 -37.32 17.70 -52.97
CA LYS A 725 -38.03 18.97 -52.75
C LYS A 725 -37.40 19.83 -51.65
N ILE A 726 -36.84 19.19 -50.61
CA ILE A 726 -36.17 19.90 -49.53
C ILE A 726 -34.81 20.43 -50.00
N ALA A 727 -34.06 19.66 -50.80
CA ALA A 727 -32.82 20.10 -51.43
C ALA A 727 -33.04 21.27 -52.40
N ASP A 728 -34.13 21.26 -53.18
CA ASP A 728 -34.57 22.39 -54.02
C ASP A 728 -34.89 23.64 -53.17
N SER A 729 -35.43 23.45 -51.97
CA SER A 729 -35.79 24.54 -51.05
C SER A 729 -34.61 25.13 -50.27
N CYS A 730 -33.39 24.60 -50.45
CA CYS A 730 -32.19 25.12 -49.80
C CYS A 730 -31.73 26.42 -50.48
N MET A 731 -31.60 27.50 -49.70
CA MET A 731 -31.18 28.82 -50.19
C MET A 731 -29.71 28.84 -50.65
N ASP A 732 -28.84 28.08 -49.99
CA ASP A 732 -27.44 27.95 -50.38
C ASP A 732 -27.30 26.93 -51.53
N GLN A 733 -26.88 27.44 -52.69
CA GLN A 733 -26.75 26.67 -53.92
C GLN A 733 -25.60 25.65 -53.86
N ILE A 734 -24.52 25.92 -53.10
CA ILE A 734 -23.41 24.95 -52.93
C ILE A 734 -23.88 23.75 -52.11
N THR A 735 -24.50 24.01 -50.95
CA THR A 735 -25.04 22.94 -50.09
C THR A 735 -26.17 22.19 -50.80
N SER A 736 -27.02 22.87 -51.56
CA SER A 736 -28.07 22.25 -52.37
C SER A 736 -27.48 21.28 -53.41
N LEU A 737 -26.44 21.68 -54.16
CA LEU A 737 -25.74 20.81 -55.12
C LEU A 737 -25.16 19.56 -54.44
N LYS A 738 -24.51 19.72 -53.28
CA LYS A 738 -23.99 18.59 -52.50
C LYS A 738 -25.09 17.63 -52.07
N LEU A 739 -26.26 18.13 -51.68
CA LEU A 739 -27.41 17.30 -51.33
C LEU A 739 -27.95 16.54 -52.54
N PHE A 740 -28.02 17.14 -53.73
CA PHE A 740 -28.43 16.42 -54.94
C PHE A 740 -27.50 15.27 -55.29
N ILE A 741 -26.18 15.46 -55.14
CA ILE A 741 -25.21 14.38 -55.36
C ILE A 741 -25.44 13.24 -54.36
N ASN A 742 -25.62 13.53 -53.07
CA ASN A 742 -25.92 12.52 -52.06
C ASN A 742 -27.26 11.79 -52.34
N ILE A 743 -28.28 12.51 -52.80
CA ILE A 743 -29.56 11.92 -53.20
C ILE A 743 -29.33 10.97 -54.39
N LEU A 744 -28.57 11.41 -55.40
CA LEU A 744 -28.25 10.62 -56.58
C LEU A 744 -27.52 9.31 -56.22
N GLU A 745 -26.55 9.36 -55.33
CA GLU A 745 -25.88 8.16 -54.78
C GLU A 745 -26.87 7.18 -54.15
N GLN A 746 -27.85 7.69 -53.40
CA GLN A 746 -28.85 6.84 -52.77
C GLN A 746 -29.86 6.26 -53.77
N TYR A 747 -30.22 7.01 -54.82
CA TYR A 747 -30.98 6.47 -55.95
C TYR A 747 -30.22 5.33 -56.64
N PHE A 748 -28.92 5.49 -56.86
CA PHE A 748 -28.08 4.42 -57.39
C PHE A 748 -28.05 3.20 -56.47
N TYR A 749 -27.95 3.40 -55.16
CA TYR A 749 -28.01 2.30 -54.19
C TYR A 749 -29.30 1.49 -54.27
N TYR A 750 -30.47 2.14 -54.21
CA TYR A 750 -31.75 1.42 -54.28
C TYR A 750 -32.04 0.82 -55.67
N TYR A 751 -31.50 1.44 -56.72
CA TYR A 751 -31.54 0.86 -58.04
C TYR A 751 -30.73 -0.45 -58.09
N ASP A 752 -29.54 -0.47 -57.48
CA ASP A 752 -28.71 -1.68 -57.32
C ASP A 752 -29.47 -2.78 -56.55
N GLN A 753 -30.13 -2.41 -55.45
CA GLN A 753 -30.93 -3.31 -54.60
C GLN A 753 -32.25 -3.80 -55.24
N ARG A 754 -32.50 -3.52 -56.52
CA ARG A 754 -33.70 -3.96 -57.26
C ARG A 754 -35.03 -3.45 -56.68
N CYS A 755 -35.08 -2.20 -56.23
CA CYS A 755 -36.33 -1.56 -55.85
C CYS A 755 -37.24 -1.32 -57.08
N ASP A 756 -38.42 -1.93 -57.11
CA ASP A 756 -39.36 -1.90 -58.25
C ASP A 756 -39.92 -0.50 -58.57
N SER A 757 -40.03 0.36 -57.55
CA SER A 757 -40.60 1.71 -57.72
C SER A 757 -39.62 2.72 -58.30
N ILE A 758 -38.31 2.43 -58.32
CA ILE A 758 -37.29 3.34 -58.83
C ILE A 758 -36.96 3.01 -60.29
N LEU A 759 -37.47 3.86 -61.17
CA LEU A 759 -37.28 3.77 -62.61
C LEU A 759 -36.04 4.54 -63.08
N ALA A 760 -35.41 4.05 -64.16
CA ALA A 760 -34.27 4.72 -64.80
C ALA A 760 -34.55 6.18 -65.18
N LYS A 761 -35.81 6.51 -65.52
CA LYS A 761 -36.25 7.88 -65.83
C LYS A 761 -36.06 8.87 -64.68
N HIS A 762 -36.23 8.41 -63.42
CA HIS A 762 -36.04 9.27 -62.25
C HIS A 762 -34.56 9.58 -62.02
N ILE A 763 -33.68 8.63 -62.34
CA ILE A 763 -32.23 8.76 -62.19
C ILE A 763 -31.68 9.67 -63.29
N GLY A 764 -32.05 9.43 -64.56
CA GLY A 764 -31.64 10.28 -65.68
C GLY A 764 -32.06 11.75 -65.47
N GLY A 765 -33.33 11.97 -65.08
CA GLY A 765 -33.81 13.32 -64.78
C GLY A 765 -33.10 14.00 -63.61
N LEU A 766 -32.62 13.24 -62.61
CA LEU A 766 -31.85 13.79 -61.50
C LEU A 766 -30.40 14.12 -61.90
N ILE A 767 -29.78 13.31 -62.76
CA ILE A 767 -28.46 13.61 -63.35
C ILE A 767 -28.55 14.91 -64.14
N ASP A 768 -29.53 15.04 -65.03
CA ASP A 768 -29.76 16.25 -65.83
C ASP A 768 -29.97 17.49 -64.94
N LEU A 769 -30.79 17.35 -63.89
CA LEU A 769 -31.05 18.43 -62.94
C LEU A 769 -29.78 18.84 -62.18
N THR A 770 -28.99 17.87 -61.74
CA THR A 770 -27.74 18.12 -61.00
C THR A 770 -26.70 18.80 -61.90
N GLU A 771 -26.57 18.36 -63.15
CA GLU A 771 -25.70 19.01 -64.13
C GLU A 771 -26.14 20.43 -64.48
N GLN A 772 -27.45 20.67 -64.62
CA GLN A 772 -27.99 22.01 -64.89
C GLN A 772 -27.72 22.97 -63.72
N ASN A 773 -27.98 22.54 -62.49
CA ASN A 773 -27.69 23.32 -61.28
C ASN A 773 -26.19 23.61 -61.14
N MET A 774 -25.35 22.64 -61.49
CA MET A 774 -23.90 22.80 -61.49
C MET A 774 -23.41 23.79 -62.55
N ARG A 775 -23.95 23.75 -63.77
CA ARG A 775 -23.65 24.72 -64.84
C ARG A 775 -24.11 26.13 -64.46
N SER A 776 -25.25 26.25 -63.78
CA SER A 776 -25.74 27.53 -63.25
C SER A 776 -24.79 28.10 -62.19
N LEU A 777 -24.27 27.26 -61.30
CA LEU A 777 -23.33 27.66 -60.24
C LEU A 777 -21.96 28.11 -60.79
N LEU A 778 -21.47 27.43 -61.84
CA LEU A 778 -20.24 27.80 -62.54
C LEU A 778 -20.37 29.11 -63.34
N ALA A 779 -21.59 29.51 -63.70
CA ALA A 779 -21.87 30.75 -64.41
C ALA A 779 -21.98 31.98 -63.47
N SER A 780 -22.32 31.78 -62.19
CA SER A 780 -22.23 32.82 -61.15
C SER A 780 -20.77 33.04 -60.73
N SER A 781 -20.30 34.29 -60.74
CA SER A 781 -18.89 34.66 -60.50
C SER A 781 -18.41 34.36 -59.06
N PRO A 782 -17.08 34.20 -58.81
CA PRO A 782 -16.52 33.69 -57.55
C PRO A 782 -16.66 34.62 -56.32
N ASN A 783 -17.01 35.90 -56.52
CA ASN A 783 -16.94 36.91 -55.45
C ASN A 783 -18.17 36.97 -54.54
N ASP A 784 -19.30 36.36 -54.91
CA ASP A 784 -20.49 36.29 -54.05
C ASP A 784 -20.52 35.02 -53.17
N LEU A 785 -19.57 34.09 -53.37
CA LEU A 785 -19.51 32.79 -52.67
C LEU A 785 -18.67 32.81 -51.38
N ILE A 786 -18.05 33.95 -51.03
CA ILE A 786 -17.16 34.08 -49.86
C ILE A 786 -17.82 34.79 -48.67
N ALA A 787 -19.00 35.39 -48.84
CA ALA A 787 -19.71 36.03 -47.74
C ALA A 787 -20.84 35.13 -47.24
N ASN A 788 -20.57 34.26 -46.26
CA ASN A 788 -21.46 34.02 -45.12
C ASN A 788 -20.74 33.19 -44.05
N ASP A 789 -21.02 33.54 -42.79
CA ASP A 789 -20.26 33.23 -41.58
C ASP A 789 -19.71 31.80 -41.43
N PRO A 790 -18.48 31.62 -40.91
CA PRO A 790 -17.95 30.32 -40.48
C PRO A 790 -18.86 29.59 -39.46
N ASN A 791 -19.72 30.34 -38.75
CA ASN A 791 -20.67 29.81 -37.79
C ASN A 791 -22.03 29.42 -38.40
N ALA A 792 -22.35 29.82 -39.64
CA ALA A 792 -23.54 29.34 -40.34
C ALA A 792 -23.36 27.88 -40.83
N TYR A 793 -22.12 27.49 -41.12
CA TYR A 793 -21.70 26.16 -41.56
C TYR A 793 -21.41 25.18 -40.41
N ALA A 794 -21.62 25.56 -39.14
CA ALA A 794 -21.32 24.73 -37.97
C ALA A 794 -22.30 23.55 -37.75
N SER A 795 -22.83 22.96 -38.83
CA SER A 795 -23.83 21.89 -38.85
C SER A 795 -23.41 20.75 -39.77
N SER A 796 -22.19 20.22 -39.61
CA SER A 796 -22.00 18.80 -39.88
C SER A 796 -20.67 18.28 -39.36
N ILE A 797 -20.72 17.12 -38.73
CA ILE A 797 -19.58 16.30 -38.27
C ILE A 797 -18.72 15.79 -39.45
N TRP A 798 -19.13 16.10 -40.68
CA TRP A 798 -18.56 15.59 -41.94
C TRP A 798 -17.96 16.70 -42.82
N GLU A 799 -17.84 17.94 -42.31
CA GLU A 799 -17.11 19.00 -43.00
C GLU A 799 -15.63 18.95 -42.61
N THR A 800 -14.80 18.36 -43.48
CA THR A 800 -13.36 18.60 -43.44
C THR A 800 -13.11 20.09 -43.67
N VAL A 801 -12.26 20.70 -42.83
CA VAL A 801 -11.87 22.12 -42.78
C VAL A 801 -11.20 22.65 -44.08
N GLY A 802 -11.16 21.86 -45.16
CA GLY A 802 -10.68 22.29 -46.46
C GLY A 802 -11.78 23.00 -47.24
N GLY A 803 -11.56 24.27 -47.56
CA GLY A 803 -12.48 25.08 -48.38
C GLY A 803 -12.98 24.34 -49.61
N PHE A 804 -14.30 24.31 -49.79
CA PHE A 804 -14.92 23.73 -50.97
C PHE A 804 -14.64 24.62 -52.18
N SER A 805 -13.91 24.10 -53.17
CA SER A 805 -14.02 24.61 -54.53
C SER A 805 -15.16 23.87 -55.24
N VAL A 806 -15.87 24.59 -56.11
CA VAL A 806 -16.89 24.00 -57.00
C VAL A 806 -16.29 22.85 -57.83
N ASP A 807 -14.97 22.88 -58.08
CA ASP A 807 -14.22 21.82 -58.77
C ASP A 807 -14.16 20.50 -57.99
N ASN A 808 -14.21 20.53 -56.65
CA ASN A 808 -14.26 19.30 -55.85
C ASN A 808 -15.62 18.60 -55.97
N LEU A 809 -16.71 19.38 -56.01
CA LEU A 809 -18.06 18.85 -56.24
C LEU A 809 -18.21 18.34 -57.68
N ARG A 810 -17.59 19.03 -58.65
CA ARG A 810 -17.46 18.55 -60.03
C ARG A 810 -16.82 17.18 -60.11
N ASN A 811 -15.62 17.05 -59.54
CA ASN A 811 -14.88 15.79 -59.52
C ASN A 811 -15.66 14.68 -58.81
N HIS A 812 -16.46 15.02 -57.80
CA HIS A 812 -17.30 14.05 -57.09
C HIS A 812 -18.48 13.58 -57.96
N LEU A 813 -19.18 14.49 -58.63
CA LEU A 813 -20.26 14.14 -59.56
C LEU A 813 -19.74 13.28 -60.70
N GLU A 814 -18.66 13.70 -61.38
CA GLU A 814 -18.04 12.97 -62.49
C GLU A 814 -17.62 11.55 -62.08
N LYS A 815 -17.01 11.39 -60.89
CA LYS A 815 -16.68 10.06 -60.35
C LYS A 815 -17.91 9.21 -60.07
N THR A 816 -18.99 9.81 -59.57
CA THR A 816 -20.22 9.08 -59.21
C THR A 816 -20.94 8.61 -60.47
N THR A 817 -21.01 9.46 -61.50
CA THR A 817 -21.55 9.09 -62.82
C THR A 817 -20.67 8.08 -63.54
N ASP A 818 -19.34 8.18 -63.45
CA ASP A 818 -18.40 7.21 -64.02
C ASP A 818 -18.53 5.83 -63.36
N LEU A 819 -18.75 5.79 -62.04
CA LEU A 819 -18.99 4.54 -61.30
C LEU A 819 -20.29 3.87 -61.75
N ALA A 820 -21.35 4.64 -61.97
CA ALA A 820 -22.61 4.13 -62.52
C ALA A 820 -22.44 3.70 -63.99
N ALA A 821 -21.68 4.44 -64.80
CA ALA A 821 -21.42 4.12 -66.21
C ALA A 821 -20.58 2.84 -66.38
N LYS A 822 -19.64 2.56 -65.47
CA LYS A 822 -18.87 1.30 -65.47
C LYS A 822 -19.71 0.06 -65.20
N ARG A 823 -20.90 0.20 -64.59
CA ARG A 823 -21.85 -0.89 -64.34
C ARG A 823 -22.84 -1.12 -65.50
N SER A 824 -22.63 -0.46 -66.64
CA SER A 824 -23.49 -0.55 -67.84
C SER A 824 -23.47 -1.91 -68.55
N GLU A 825 -22.66 -2.88 -68.11
CA GLU A 825 -22.69 -4.27 -68.58
C GLU A 825 -24.03 -4.96 -68.25
N ASP A 826 -24.73 -4.52 -67.21
CA ASP A 826 -26.11 -4.93 -66.91
C ASP A 826 -27.11 -4.11 -67.75
N GLU A 827 -27.98 -4.79 -68.53
CA GLU A 827 -29.01 -4.17 -69.40
C GLU A 827 -29.89 -3.13 -68.69
N ARG A 828 -30.03 -3.26 -67.37
CA ARG A 828 -30.81 -2.34 -66.53
C ARG A 828 -30.13 -0.98 -66.43
N TRP A 829 -28.85 -0.95 -66.08
CA TRP A 829 -28.05 0.27 -65.94
C TRP A 829 -27.83 0.98 -67.27
N ALA A 830 -27.75 0.22 -68.37
CA ALA A 830 -27.70 0.78 -69.73
C ALA A 830 -28.91 1.69 -70.03
N ARG A 831 -30.11 1.39 -69.50
CA ARG A 831 -31.33 2.19 -69.70
C ARG A 831 -31.30 3.57 -69.03
N ILE A 832 -30.35 3.83 -68.13
CA ILE A 832 -30.18 5.13 -67.47
C ILE A 832 -29.44 6.10 -68.40
N PHE A 833 -28.48 5.59 -69.18
CA PHE A 833 -27.61 6.39 -70.05
C PHE A 833 -27.99 6.29 -71.54
N SER A 834 -29.02 5.51 -71.89
CA SER A 834 -29.46 5.28 -73.28
C SER A 834 -30.55 6.23 -73.77
N THR A 835 -30.59 7.47 -73.29
CA THR A 835 -31.50 8.52 -73.80
C THR A 835 -30.74 9.77 -74.16
#